data_AF-A0A518ESZ1-F1
#
_entry.id   AF-A0A518ESZ1-F1
#
_cell.length_a   1.000
_cell.length_b   1.000
_cell.length_c   1.000
_cell.angle_alpha   90.00
_cell.angle_beta   90.00
_cell.angle_gamma   90.00
#
_symmetry.space_group_name_H-M   'P 1'
#
loop_
_entity.id
_entity.type
_entity.pdbx_description
1 polymer ?
#
loop_
_entity_poly.entity_id
_entity_poly.type
_entity_poly.pdbx_seq_one_letter_code
_entity_poly.pdbx_strand_id
1 'polypeptide(L)'
;MLLSFVPVLIAPFFPQSPPAAPAQGSQAPAQGSQVTGADPRAAMWPAPTAEDWAKPVQITFQRTWEDARAVSKETGKPILVCVNMDGEIASEHYAGIRYRDSEMAKFHEPYVNVIASVYRHNPRDYDENGERVLCPRFGSVTCGEHIAMEPIVYGMFLDQTRVSPRHIGVELDGTEMYDVFYALDVKSVFEALDEGIKNRPDTRNPDAGRDRSEEELVASRDVLHRRIIEEKFRVAKRQERQRLLDLSAKLGAGAPIELLRMALFGLDVELASQARAILAEQRSEAAIDLIAEALAVPMPPSDRELLLGALEAMAPTYARAKSLSVTLRGLEAGPMQEQVQKLAEKLGKTSASEAVVERYELEARLDRALEVASAGRPGDAGAAAAPPTPAELAEAETIRAESMLALAVDPEAAPGMAGSARARRFTELRFLEAKEAAEAAEAATGASWRTRAVLGLVAFYSGETEAWQEPIRAAYRSLSDDPESAASESATGWLGMAVLSLFTDDGVAQIREAARAGGDWPADAMAEVNTAFDLLSQHPLGTDEHATKHHDFLIRMGARRRAFDALERGLRRFPASWGLHGRFRERLLYTRGVDGLLEVYAQRADAPGATASDAWYAGFAALVGGEFRRRRSQPDEALAAYGAALAHFEASVLRSESTKDSADHYAAMALAGMARVQLDQGQPKLAAELLLASFERKPAAANALDGLNASGVTTASLVLPKLQENGDQETVDRLQAGLDRLREIDPMLLEKPDFEKVPDTPAAQNRDRRGRQR
;
A
#
# COMPACT_ATOMS: atom_id res chain seq x y z
N MET A 1 2.63 19.01 -13.05
CA MET A 1 1.84 17.85 -13.53
C MET A 1 2.14 16.70 -12.60
N LEU A 2 1.10 16.21 -11.92
CA LEU A 2 1.15 15.41 -10.71
C LEU A 2 1.09 13.91 -11.04
N LEU A 3 2.17 13.17 -10.86
CA LEU A 3 2.14 11.70 -10.71
C LEU A 3 2.35 11.37 -9.22
N SER A 4 1.25 11.43 -8.48
CA SER A 4 1.19 10.95 -7.11
C SER A 4 1.12 9.41 -7.13
N PHE A 5 2.15 8.76 -6.60
CA PHE A 5 2.05 7.39 -6.11
C PHE A 5 0.82 7.29 -5.21
N VAL A 6 -0.18 6.52 -5.63
CA VAL A 6 -1.35 6.12 -4.84
C VAL A 6 -0.85 5.05 -3.85
N PRO A 7 -0.73 5.34 -2.54
CA PRO A 7 -0.78 4.26 -1.57
C PRO A 7 -2.23 3.79 -1.49
N VAL A 8 -2.43 2.47 -1.37
CA VAL A 8 -3.72 1.89 -1.00
C VAL A 8 -4.13 2.49 0.36
N LEU A 9 -4.94 3.54 0.31
CA LEU A 9 -5.56 4.16 1.47
C LEU A 9 -6.89 3.46 1.71
N ILE A 10 -6.96 2.74 2.83
CA ILE A 10 -8.22 2.53 3.53
C ILE A 10 -8.72 3.94 3.91
N ALA A 11 -9.82 4.36 3.28
CA ALA A 11 -10.40 5.69 3.49
C ALA A 11 -10.94 5.84 4.92
N PRO A 12 -10.71 6.98 5.60
CA PRO A 12 -11.56 7.41 6.69
C PRO A 12 -12.82 8.08 6.14
N PHE A 13 -13.97 7.74 6.71
CA PHE A 13 -15.28 8.35 6.53
C PHE A 13 -15.26 9.87 6.83
N PHE A 14 -15.86 10.71 5.98
CA PHE A 14 -16.93 11.70 6.25
C PHE A 14 -17.20 12.59 5.00
N PRO A 15 -18.44 13.10 4.79
CA PRO A 15 -18.89 13.64 3.50
C PRO A 15 -18.78 15.17 3.40
N GLN A 16 -18.45 15.67 2.22
CA GLN A 16 -18.85 17.01 1.78
C GLN A 16 -19.31 16.95 0.32
N SER A 17 -20.59 17.27 0.09
CA SER A 17 -21.20 17.35 -1.24
C SER A 17 -20.80 18.65 -1.96
N PRO A 18 -20.41 18.62 -3.24
CA PRO A 18 -20.40 19.81 -4.10
C PRO A 18 -21.66 19.90 -5.00
N PRO A 19 -21.96 21.09 -5.56
CA PRO A 19 -23.28 21.43 -6.10
C PRO A 19 -23.49 20.95 -7.54
N ALA A 20 -24.76 20.74 -7.88
CA ALA A 20 -25.23 20.35 -9.20
C ALA A 20 -25.11 21.49 -10.24
N ALA A 21 -24.72 21.13 -11.46
CA ALA A 21 -24.82 21.98 -12.66
C ALA A 21 -25.31 21.13 -13.87
N PRO A 22 -25.91 21.77 -14.89
CA PRO A 22 -27.09 21.24 -15.57
C PRO A 22 -26.78 20.38 -16.81
N ALA A 23 -27.74 19.52 -17.12
CA ALA A 23 -27.77 18.62 -18.27
C ALA A 23 -27.84 19.37 -19.61
N GLN A 24 -27.00 18.96 -20.57
CA GLN A 24 -27.27 19.12 -21.99
C GLN A 24 -27.22 17.74 -22.65
N GLY A 25 -28.28 17.46 -23.41
CA GLY A 25 -28.56 16.13 -23.94
C GLY A 25 -27.88 15.86 -25.27
N SER A 26 -27.52 14.61 -25.47
CA SER A 26 -27.30 13.99 -26.76
C SER A 26 -28.19 12.74 -26.85
N GLN A 27 -29.02 12.70 -27.90
CA GLN A 27 -30.00 11.65 -28.16
C GLN A 27 -29.30 10.42 -28.74
N ALA A 28 -29.60 9.23 -28.21
CA ALA A 28 -29.30 7.94 -28.83
C ALA A 28 -30.60 7.29 -29.35
N PRO A 29 -30.60 6.62 -30.52
CA PRO A 29 -31.80 6.02 -31.09
C PRO A 29 -32.21 4.72 -30.35
N ALA A 30 -33.51 4.43 -30.41
CA ALA A 30 -34.16 3.35 -29.69
C ALA A 30 -34.02 1.98 -30.39
N GLN A 31 -33.86 0.90 -29.59
CA GLN A 31 -34.14 -0.47 -30.00
C GLN A 31 -34.83 -1.26 -28.87
N GLY A 32 -35.67 -2.21 -29.30
CA GLY A 32 -36.77 -2.82 -28.54
C GLY A 32 -36.53 -4.22 -27.98
N SER A 33 -37.43 -4.52 -27.05
CA SER A 33 -37.98 -5.75 -26.46
C SER A 33 -37.17 -7.04 -26.31
N GLN A 34 -37.16 -7.48 -25.05
CA GLN A 34 -36.61 -8.70 -24.47
C GLN A 34 -37.32 -9.99 -24.88
N VAL A 35 -36.55 -11.08 -24.98
CA VAL A 35 -37.03 -12.46 -24.83
C VAL A 35 -36.35 -13.05 -23.59
N THR A 36 -37.13 -13.73 -22.75
CA THR A 36 -36.75 -14.39 -21.50
C THR A 36 -36.06 -15.74 -21.75
N GLY A 37 -34.83 -15.91 -21.25
CA GLY A 37 -34.10 -17.19 -21.22
C GLY A 37 -32.59 -16.99 -21.41
N ALA A 38 -31.78 -17.40 -20.41
CA ALA A 38 -30.35 -17.09 -20.24
C ALA A 38 -30.05 -15.57 -20.21
N ASP A 39 -29.04 -15.12 -19.45
CA ASP A 39 -28.60 -13.72 -19.57
C ASP A 39 -28.10 -13.51 -21.02
N PRO A 40 -28.78 -12.68 -21.84
CA PRO A 40 -28.38 -12.46 -23.23
C PRO A 40 -26.96 -11.93 -23.34
N ARG A 41 -26.46 -11.23 -22.30
CA ARG A 41 -25.08 -10.76 -22.25
C ARG A 41 -24.05 -11.86 -22.06
N ALA A 42 -24.37 -12.91 -21.30
CA ALA A 42 -23.46 -14.04 -21.07
C ALA A 42 -23.35 -14.95 -22.30
N ALA A 43 -24.42 -15.08 -23.09
CA ALA A 43 -24.38 -15.77 -24.38
C ALA A 43 -23.58 -15.01 -25.45
N MET A 44 -23.51 -13.68 -25.31
CA MET A 44 -22.86 -12.75 -26.25
C MET A 44 -21.35 -12.60 -25.99
N TRP A 45 -20.96 -12.69 -24.71
CA TRP A 45 -19.58 -12.64 -24.25
C TRP A 45 -19.28 -13.92 -23.45
N PRO A 46 -19.00 -15.05 -24.11
CA PRO A 46 -18.69 -16.28 -23.39
C PRO A 46 -17.50 -16.04 -22.47
N ALA A 47 -17.61 -16.54 -21.24
CA ALA A 47 -16.54 -16.47 -20.27
C ALA A 47 -15.32 -17.26 -20.79
N PRO A 48 -14.09 -16.74 -20.64
CA PRO A 48 -12.90 -17.47 -21.07
C PRO A 48 -12.72 -18.77 -20.28
N THR A 49 -12.34 -19.84 -20.96
CA THR A 49 -11.97 -21.11 -20.33
C THR A 49 -10.53 -21.08 -19.81
N ALA A 50 -10.14 -22.07 -19.02
CA ALA A 50 -8.74 -22.25 -18.61
C ALA A 50 -7.81 -22.43 -19.83
N GLU A 51 -8.28 -23.11 -20.87
CA GLU A 51 -7.54 -23.27 -22.13
C GLU A 51 -7.35 -21.92 -22.84
N ASP A 52 -8.36 -21.04 -22.81
CA ASP A 52 -8.24 -19.71 -23.39
C ASP A 52 -7.19 -18.87 -22.67
N TRP A 53 -7.20 -18.86 -21.33
CA TRP A 53 -6.18 -18.16 -20.54
C TRP A 53 -4.76 -18.69 -20.75
N ALA A 54 -4.60 -19.97 -21.08
CA ALA A 54 -3.31 -20.59 -21.35
C ALA A 54 -2.70 -20.16 -22.71
N LYS A 55 -3.51 -19.70 -23.67
CA LYS A 55 -3.01 -19.21 -24.97
C LYS A 55 -2.15 -17.95 -24.77
N PRO A 56 -1.07 -17.71 -25.52
CA PRO A 56 -0.31 -16.47 -25.38
C PRO A 56 -1.09 -15.27 -25.93
N VAL A 57 -0.89 -14.10 -25.32
CA VAL A 57 -1.40 -12.81 -25.84
C VAL A 57 -0.73 -12.51 -27.17
N GLN A 58 -1.53 -12.25 -28.20
CA GLN A 58 -1.08 -12.00 -29.57
C GLN A 58 -0.84 -10.51 -29.85
N ILE A 59 -1.50 -9.63 -29.09
CA ILE A 59 -1.38 -8.17 -29.28
C ILE A 59 -0.15 -7.66 -28.53
N THR A 60 0.62 -6.82 -29.23
CA THR A 60 1.77 -6.14 -28.66
C THR A 60 1.42 -4.69 -28.32
N PHE A 61 1.48 -4.38 -27.03
CA PHE A 61 1.26 -3.07 -26.43
C PHE A 61 2.59 -2.40 -26.09
N GLN A 62 2.68 -1.10 -26.35
CA GLN A 62 3.80 -0.26 -25.94
C GLN A 62 3.75 0.01 -24.43
N ARG A 63 4.94 0.21 -23.84
CA ARG A 63 5.13 0.31 -22.39
C ARG A 63 4.72 1.67 -21.81
N THR A 64 4.90 2.73 -22.58
CA THR A 64 4.60 4.11 -22.18
C THR A 64 3.92 4.86 -23.32
N TRP A 65 3.21 5.94 -22.98
CA TRP A 65 2.58 6.80 -23.97
C TRP A 65 3.63 7.51 -24.84
N GLU A 66 4.73 7.93 -24.24
CA GLU A 66 5.84 8.61 -24.93
C GLU A 66 6.51 7.68 -25.95
N ASP A 67 6.69 6.40 -25.62
CA ASP A 67 7.18 5.40 -26.56
C ASP A 67 6.17 5.15 -27.68
N ALA A 68 4.87 5.00 -27.35
CA ALA A 68 3.83 4.81 -28.34
C ALA A 68 3.78 5.97 -29.36
N ARG A 69 3.88 7.23 -28.90
CA ARG A 69 3.94 8.40 -29.78
C ARG A 69 5.20 8.44 -30.64
N ALA A 70 6.35 8.05 -30.08
CA ALA A 70 7.60 8.02 -30.83
C ALA A 70 7.54 6.96 -31.94
N VAL A 71 7.09 5.75 -31.61
CA VAL A 71 6.92 4.64 -32.57
C VAL A 71 5.86 4.98 -33.62
N SER A 72 4.76 5.61 -33.21
CA SER A 72 3.70 6.06 -34.11
C SER A 72 4.23 7.04 -35.15
N LYS A 73 5.02 8.05 -34.73
CA LYS A 73 5.68 8.99 -35.65
C LYS A 73 6.71 8.32 -36.55
N GLU A 74 7.50 7.40 -36.01
CA GLU A 74 8.55 6.70 -36.75
C GLU A 74 7.96 5.79 -37.84
N THR A 75 6.93 5.04 -37.49
CA THR A 75 6.30 4.04 -38.37
C THR A 75 5.17 4.63 -39.22
N GLY A 76 4.66 5.81 -38.88
CA GLY A 76 3.50 6.42 -39.51
C GLY A 76 2.17 5.72 -39.19
N LYS A 77 2.14 4.82 -38.20
CA LYS A 77 0.94 4.12 -37.73
C LYS A 77 0.18 4.96 -36.69
N PRO A 78 -1.17 5.03 -36.73
CA PRO A 78 -1.96 5.63 -35.66
C PRO A 78 -1.86 4.80 -34.37
N ILE A 79 -2.23 5.40 -33.23
CA ILE A 79 -2.24 4.72 -31.92
C ILE A 79 -3.65 4.12 -31.70
N LEU A 80 -3.71 2.89 -31.19
CA LEU A 80 -4.94 2.28 -30.70
C LEU A 80 -4.88 2.16 -29.18
N VAL A 81 -5.76 2.87 -28.49
CA VAL A 81 -5.91 2.81 -27.04
C VAL A 81 -6.97 1.78 -26.70
N CYS A 82 -6.60 0.79 -25.89
CA CYS A 82 -7.52 -0.17 -25.30
C CYS A 82 -7.71 0.15 -23.82
N VAL A 83 -8.95 0.12 -23.32
CA VAL A 83 -9.27 0.22 -21.88
C VAL A 83 -9.94 -1.07 -21.43
N ASN A 84 -9.45 -1.68 -20.35
CA ASN A 84 -9.94 -2.96 -19.83
C ASN A 84 -10.05 -2.96 -18.29
N MET A 85 -11.15 -3.48 -17.75
CA MET A 85 -11.39 -3.54 -16.29
C MET A 85 -11.74 -4.97 -15.86
N ASP A 86 -11.14 -5.43 -14.77
CA ASP A 86 -11.41 -6.77 -14.23
C ASP A 86 -12.84 -6.88 -13.71
N GLY A 87 -13.44 -8.05 -13.86
CA GLY A 87 -14.79 -8.36 -13.37
C GLY A 87 -15.93 -7.91 -14.30
N GLU A 88 -15.65 -7.13 -15.34
CA GLU A 88 -16.62 -6.85 -16.39
C GLU A 88 -16.61 -7.94 -17.45
N ILE A 89 -17.77 -8.56 -17.72
CA ILE A 89 -17.90 -9.73 -18.61
C ILE A 89 -17.22 -9.51 -19.97
N ALA A 90 -17.43 -8.35 -20.59
CA ALA A 90 -16.82 -8.04 -21.88
C ALA A 90 -15.30 -7.84 -21.77
N SER A 91 -14.81 -7.17 -20.73
CA SER A 91 -13.37 -7.00 -20.48
C SER A 91 -12.66 -8.33 -20.22
N GLU A 92 -13.29 -9.24 -19.47
CA GLU A 92 -12.82 -10.63 -19.28
C GLU A 92 -12.75 -11.38 -20.61
N HIS A 93 -13.79 -11.27 -21.44
CA HIS A 93 -13.80 -11.88 -22.77
C HIS A 93 -12.68 -11.33 -23.67
N TYR A 94 -12.41 -10.02 -23.64
CA TYR A 94 -11.32 -9.44 -24.41
C TYR A 94 -9.94 -9.95 -23.94
N ALA A 95 -9.67 -9.90 -22.64
CA ALA A 95 -8.38 -10.31 -22.08
C ALA A 95 -8.13 -11.83 -22.17
N GLY A 96 -9.17 -12.63 -21.99
CA GLY A 96 -9.09 -14.09 -21.99
C GLY A 96 -9.20 -14.72 -23.38
N ILE A 97 -9.90 -14.09 -24.33
CA ILE A 97 -10.13 -14.67 -25.67
C ILE A 97 -9.56 -13.77 -26.77
N ARG A 98 -10.05 -12.53 -26.90
CA ARG A 98 -9.78 -11.71 -28.11
C ARG A 98 -8.35 -11.26 -28.24
N TYR A 99 -7.70 -10.85 -27.15
CA TYR A 99 -6.29 -10.46 -27.19
C TYR A 99 -5.34 -11.64 -27.43
N ARG A 100 -5.85 -12.88 -27.37
CA ARG A 100 -5.13 -14.13 -27.63
C ARG A 100 -5.50 -14.76 -28.98
N ASP A 101 -6.44 -14.15 -29.70
CA ASP A 101 -6.91 -14.60 -31.00
C ASP A 101 -6.00 -14.03 -32.10
N SER A 102 -5.49 -14.90 -32.96
CA SER A 102 -4.60 -14.52 -34.06
C SER A 102 -5.33 -13.76 -35.19
N GLU A 103 -6.65 -13.96 -35.35
CA GLU A 103 -7.44 -13.16 -36.29
C GLU A 103 -7.64 -11.75 -35.76
N MET A 104 -7.87 -11.60 -34.46
CA MET A 104 -7.98 -10.28 -33.82
C MET A 104 -6.66 -9.50 -33.93
N ALA A 105 -5.53 -10.18 -33.73
CA ALA A 105 -4.22 -9.53 -33.82
C ALA A 105 -4.01 -8.79 -35.15
N LYS A 106 -4.55 -9.30 -36.27
CA LYS A 106 -4.45 -8.66 -37.59
C LYS A 106 -5.13 -7.30 -37.65
N PHE A 107 -6.22 -7.10 -36.91
CA PHE A 107 -6.88 -5.78 -36.82
C PHE A 107 -6.05 -4.78 -36.01
N HIS A 108 -5.17 -5.26 -35.13
CA HIS A 108 -4.28 -4.44 -34.31
C HIS A 108 -2.94 -4.11 -34.98
N GLU A 109 -2.49 -4.92 -35.95
CA GLU A 109 -1.20 -4.76 -36.66
C GLU A 109 -0.96 -3.37 -37.29
N PRO A 110 -1.98 -2.69 -37.86
CA PRO A 110 -1.76 -1.38 -38.47
C PRO A 110 -1.69 -0.24 -37.45
N TYR A 111 -1.92 -0.52 -36.16
CA TYR A 111 -1.83 0.44 -35.07
C TYR A 111 -0.57 0.25 -34.20
N VAL A 112 -0.20 1.30 -33.48
CA VAL A 112 0.64 1.21 -32.28
C VAL A 112 -0.29 1.07 -31.07
N ASN A 113 -0.30 -0.10 -30.44
CA ASN A 113 -1.28 -0.38 -29.39
C ASN A 113 -0.79 0.08 -28.01
N VAL A 114 -1.70 0.59 -27.18
CA VAL A 114 -1.51 0.81 -25.75
C VAL A 114 -2.71 0.26 -24.97
N ILE A 115 -2.50 -0.12 -23.72
CA ILE A 115 -3.53 -0.69 -22.85
C ILE A 115 -3.55 0.07 -21.51
N ALA A 116 -4.75 0.47 -21.09
CA ALA A 116 -5.03 1.10 -19.82
C ALA A 116 -5.91 0.18 -18.96
N SER A 117 -5.43 -0.14 -17.76
CA SER A 117 -6.19 -0.92 -16.77
C SER A 117 -5.66 -0.65 -15.37
N VAL A 118 -6.54 -0.52 -14.37
CA VAL A 118 -6.17 -0.16 -12.99
C VAL A 118 -5.86 -1.35 -12.08
N TYR A 119 -6.09 -2.58 -12.56
CA TYR A 119 -6.00 -3.78 -11.72
C TYR A 119 -4.63 -4.41 -11.77
N ARG A 120 -4.09 -4.80 -10.61
CA ARG A 120 -2.79 -5.48 -10.52
C ARG A 120 -2.96 -7.00 -10.45
N HIS A 121 -2.32 -7.71 -11.38
CA HIS A 121 -2.31 -9.19 -11.46
C HIS A 121 -1.01 -9.81 -10.96
N ASN A 122 0.13 -9.15 -11.20
CA ASN A 122 1.42 -9.51 -10.61
C ASN A 122 1.76 -8.56 -9.46
N PRO A 123 2.20 -9.07 -8.30
CA PRO A 123 2.52 -8.23 -7.15
C PRO A 123 3.72 -7.29 -7.39
N ARG A 124 4.54 -7.59 -8.39
CA ARG A 124 5.73 -6.84 -8.79
C ARG A 124 5.84 -6.77 -10.31
N ASP A 125 6.52 -5.73 -10.79
CA ASP A 125 6.74 -5.50 -12.22
C ASP A 125 8.10 -6.05 -12.70
N TYR A 126 9.01 -6.33 -11.77
CA TYR A 126 10.33 -6.88 -12.02
C TYR A 126 10.65 -8.01 -11.05
N ASP A 127 11.44 -8.99 -11.48
CA ASP A 127 11.97 -10.03 -10.62
C ASP A 127 13.27 -9.63 -9.90
N GLU A 128 13.83 -10.55 -9.11
CA GLU A 128 15.09 -10.34 -8.38
C GLU A 128 16.31 -10.07 -9.26
N ASN A 129 16.27 -10.43 -10.55
CA ASN A 129 17.34 -10.15 -11.51
C ASN A 129 17.08 -8.85 -12.30
N GLY A 130 16.01 -8.12 -11.97
CA GLY A 130 15.60 -6.91 -12.68
C GLY A 130 14.89 -7.17 -14.00
N GLU A 131 14.47 -8.41 -14.28
CA GLU A 131 13.73 -8.75 -15.49
C GLU A 131 12.25 -8.41 -15.35
N ARG A 132 11.63 -7.97 -16.46
CA ARG A 132 10.20 -7.62 -16.47
C ARG A 132 9.31 -8.84 -16.24
N VAL A 133 8.40 -8.73 -15.25
CA VAL A 133 7.32 -9.69 -15.01
C VAL A 133 6.08 -9.22 -15.78
N LEU A 134 5.89 -9.82 -16.95
CA LEU A 134 4.83 -9.47 -17.88
C LEU A 134 3.45 -9.75 -17.28
N CYS A 135 2.50 -8.81 -17.48
CA CYS A 135 1.13 -8.98 -17.05
C CYS A 135 0.51 -10.21 -17.74
N PRO A 136 -0.05 -11.18 -17.00
CA PRO A 136 -0.61 -12.38 -17.59
C PRO A 136 -1.78 -12.10 -18.52
N ARG A 137 -2.51 -10.98 -18.33
CA ARG A 137 -3.65 -10.58 -19.17
C ARG A 137 -3.23 -9.88 -20.47
N PHE A 138 -2.15 -9.11 -20.45
CA PHE A 138 -1.79 -8.21 -21.57
C PHE A 138 -0.44 -8.52 -22.22
N GLY A 139 0.38 -9.39 -21.63
CA GLY A 139 1.55 -10.03 -22.23
C GLY A 139 2.76 -9.13 -22.49
N SER A 140 2.63 -8.00 -23.18
CA SER A 140 3.77 -7.15 -23.58
C SER A 140 4.15 -6.06 -22.61
N VAL A 141 3.26 -5.79 -21.66
CA VAL A 141 3.42 -4.78 -20.61
C VAL A 141 3.42 -5.43 -19.23
N THR A 142 4.07 -4.79 -18.25
CA THR A 142 3.94 -5.15 -16.83
C THR A 142 2.64 -4.61 -16.26
N CYS A 143 2.28 -5.00 -15.03
CA CYS A 143 1.09 -4.43 -14.39
C CYS A 143 1.24 -2.93 -14.13
N GLY A 144 2.40 -2.50 -13.64
CA GLY A 144 2.71 -1.09 -13.43
C GLY A 144 2.60 -0.25 -14.69
N GLU A 145 3.05 -0.76 -15.84
CA GLU A 145 3.00 -0.03 -17.11
C GLU A 145 1.56 0.23 -17.58
N HIS A 146 0.67 -0.77 -17.56
CA HIS A 146 -0.73 -0.54 -17.98
C HIS A 146 -1.55 0.23 -16.94
N ILE A 147 -1.15 0.20 -15.66
CA ILE A 147 -1.74 1.03 -14.61
C ILE A 147 -1.30 2.48 -14.78
N ALA A 148 -0.02 2.74 -15.06
CA ALA A 148 0.52 4.07 -15.31
C ALA A 148 -0.07 4.71 -16.58
N MET A 149 -0.49 3.89 -17.55
CA MET A 149 -1.18 4.33 -18.76
C MET A 149 -2.59 4.89 -18.47
N GLU A 150 -3.30 4.35 -17.48
CA GLU A 150 -4.71 4.73 -17.20
C GLU A 150 -4.91 6.22 -16.92
N PRO A 151 -4.18 6.88 -16.00
CA PRO A 151 -4.43 8.30 -15.72
C PRO A 151 -4.12 9.20 -16.93
N ILE A 152 -3.19 8.80 -17.80
CA ILE A 152 -2.85 9.52 -19.03
C ILE A 152 -4.03 9.42 -20.01
N VAL A 153 -4.49 8.20 -20.29
CA VAL A 153 -5.63 7.94 -21.18
C VAL A 153 -6.91 8.58 -20.62
N TYR A 154 -7.12 8.48 -19.31
CA TYR A 154 -8.27 9.07 -18.63
C TYR A 154 -8.32 10.58 -18.79
N GLY A 155 -7.18 11.26 -18.57
CA GLY A 155 -7.08 12.70 -18.72
C GLY A 155 -7.20 13.19 -20.16
N MET A 156 -6.79 12.38 -21.14
CA MET A 156 -6.80 12.76 -22.56
C MET A 156 -8.12 12.45 -23.27
N PHE A 157 -8.76 11.32 -22.98
CA PHE A 157 -9.81 10.76 -23.85
C PHE A 157 -11.10 10.30 -23.13
N LEU A 158 -11.11 10.20 -21.80
CA LEU A 158 -12.23 9.55 -21.09
C LEU A 158 -13.28 10.49 -20.49
N ASP A 159 -13.17 11.82 -20.66
CA ASP A 159 -14.20 12.81 -20.24
C ASP A 159 -14.77 12.56 -18.83
N GLN A 160 -13.89 12.29 -17.87
CA GLN A 160 -14.22 11.94 -16.48
C GLN A 160 -15.02 10.63 -16.28
N THR A 161 -15.28 9.85 -17.33
CA THR A 161 -16.10 8.63 -17.29
C THR A 161 -15.23 7.38 -17.48
N ARG A 162 -15.20 6.50 -16.48
CA ARG A 162 -14.51 5.20 -16.58
C ARG A 162 -15.46 4.16 -17.16
N VAL A 163 -15.43 4.00 -18.49
CA VAL A 163 -16.19 2.97 -19.22
C VAL A 163 -15.24 1.97 -19.86
N SER A 164 -15.56 0.69 -19.75
CA SER A 164 -14.82 -0.41 -20.36
C SER A 164 -15.74 -1.55 -20.83
N PRO A 165 -15.26 -2.43 -21.73
CA PRO A 165 -14.09 -2.21 -22.58
C PRO A 165 -14.31 -1.04 -23.56
N ARG A 166 -13.24 -0.31 -23.89
CA ARG A 166 -13.27 0.85 -24.80
C ARG A 166 -12.06 0.84 -25.74
N HIS A 167 -12.26 1.18 -27.00
CA HIS A 167 -11.21 1.23 -28.02
C HIS A 167 -11.23 2.59 -28.71
N ILE A 168 -10.09 3.29 -28.71
CA ILE A 168 -9.97 4.66 -29.23
C ILE A 168 -8.84 4.70 -30.26
N GLY A 169 -9.16 5.10 -31.49
CA GLY A 169 -8.17 5.37 -32.52
C GLY A 169 -7.66 6.80 -32.40
N VAL A 170 -6.35 6.98 -32.39
CA VAL A 170 -5.69 8.29 -32.25
C VAL A 170 -4.70 8.50 -33.38
N GLU A 171 -4.85 9.61 -34.10
CA GLU A 171 -4.03 9.96 -35.26
C GLU A 171 -2.63 10.49 -34.84
N LEU A 172 -1.69 10.58 -35.80
CA LEU A 172 -0.31 11.03 -35.57
C LEU A 172 -0.22 12.42 -34.93
N ASP A 173 -1.20 13.28 -35.16
CA ASP A 173 -1.30 14.62 -34.56
C ASP A 173 -1.94 14.61 -33.16
N GLY A 174 -2.44 13.47 -32.70
CA GLY A 174 -3.07 13.27 -31.40
C GLY A 174 -4.60 13.44 -31.42
N THR A 175 -5.22 13.67 -32.57
CA THR A 175 -6.67 13.77 -32.70
C THR A 175 -7.35 12.40 -32.63
N GLU A 176 -8.54 12.35 -32.04
CA GLU A 176 -9.35 11.13 -32.01
C GLU A 176 -9.94 10.86 -33.40
N MET A 177 -9.74 9.64 -33.90
CA MET A 177 -10.30 9.13 -35.15
C MET A 177 -11.66 8.50 -34.93
N TYR A 178 -11.79 7.72 -33.87
CA TYR A 178 -13.01 7.05 -33.44
C TYR A 178 -12.89 6.65 -31.97
N ASP A 179 -14.04 6.40 -31.36
CA ASP A 179 -14.16 5.92 -29.99
C ASP A 179 -15.34 4.94 -29.87
N VAL A 180 -15.03 3.71 -29.45
CA VAL A 180 -15.98 2.61 -29.38
C VAL A 180 -16.10 2.12 -27.94
N PHE A 181 -17.27 2.32 -27.35
CA PHE A 181 -17.65 1.83 -26.02
C PHE A 181 -19.12 1.41 -26.01
N TYR A 182 -19.52 0.59 -25.03
CA TYR A 182 -20.85 -0.05 -24.97
C TYR A 182 -21.25 -0.85 -26.22
N ALA A 183 -20.28 -1.33 -27.01
CA ALA A 183 -20.56 -2.24 -28.11
C ALA A 183 -21.27 -3.49 -27.56
N LEU A 184 -22.46 -3.76 -28.08
CA LEU A 184 -23.27 -4.93 -27.72
C LEU A 184 -22.84 -6.17 -28.50
N ASP A 185 -21.73 -6.12 -29.23
CA ASP A 185 -21.20 -7.25 -29.96
C ASP A 185 -19.75 -6.96 -30.38
N VAL A 186 -19.02 -8.03 -30.69
CA VAL A 186 -17.63 -7.96 -31.13
C VAL A 186 -17.51 -7.35 -32.54
N LYS A 187 -18.52 -7.57 -33.39
CA LYS A 187 -18.51 -7.17 -34.79
C LYS A 187 -18.48 -5.65 -34.93
N SER A 188 -19.25 -4.92 -34.12
CA SER A 188 -19.24 -3.45 -34.09
C SER A 188 -17.85 -2.88 -33.75
N VAL A 189 -17.09 -3.57 -32.88
CA VAL A 189 -15.71 -3.17 -32.59
C VAL A 189 -14.82 -3.43 -33.80
N PHE A 190 -14.94 -4.59 -34.44
CA PHE A 190 -14.15 -4.94 -35.63
C PHE A 190 -14.42 -4.00 -36.81
N GLU A 191 -15.68 -3.66 -37.05
CA GLU A 191 -16.07 -2.72 -38.09
C GLU A 191 -15.43 -1.34 -37.85
N ALA A 192 -15.45 -0.82 -36.62
CA ALA A 192 -14.80 0.44 -36.31
C ALA A 192 -13.26 0.40 -36.46
N LEU A 193 -12.61 -0.70 -36.03
CA LEU A 193 -11.16 -0.86 -36.20
C LEU A 193 -10.76 -0.92 -37.69
N ASP A 194 -11.53 -1.63 -38.51
CA ASP A 194 -11.31 -1.74 -39.96
C ASP A 194 -11.59 -0.41 -40.67
N GLU A 195 -12.76 0.19 -40.43
CA GLU A 195 -13.18 1.46 -41.04
C GLU A 195 -12.23 2.62 -40.70
N GLY A 196 -11.69 2.63 -39.47
CA GLY A 196 -10.72 3.61 -39.01
C GLY A 196 -9.42 3.61 -39.83
N ILE A 197 -9.01 2.47 -40.39
CA ILE A 197 -7.79 2.36 -41.22
C ILE A 197 -8.08 2.36 -42.71
N LYS A 198 -9.17 1.72 -43.13
CA LYS A 198 -9.43 1.40 -44.55
C LYS A 198 -9.43 2.62 -45.47
N ASN A 199 -9.87 3.76 -44.96
CA ASN A 199 -9.90 5.03 -45.69
C ASN A 199 -8.76 5.99 -45.30
N ARG A 200 -7.89 5.59 -44.38
CA ARG A 200 -6.76 6.40 -43.93
C ARG A 200 -5.66 6.37 -45.02
N PRO A 201 -5.10 7.53 -45.44
CA PRO A 201 -3.94 7.55 -46.32
C PRO A 201 -2.81 6.69 -45.76
N ASP A 202 -2.17 5.89 -46.61
CA ASP A 202 -1.04 5.08 -46.17
C ASP A 202 0.18 5.97 -45.92
N THR A 203 0.35 6.35 -44.66
CA THR A 203 1.52 7.09 -44.18
C THR A 203 2.58 6.17 -43.59
N ARG A 204 2.44 4.84 -43.75
CA ARG A 204 3.36 3.90 -43.12
C ARG A 204 4.74 4.01 -43.75
N ASN A 205 5.75 4.21 -42.91
CA ASN A 205 7.12 4.09 -43.34
C ASN A 205 7.48 2.60 -43.45
N PRO A 206 8.34 2.21 -44.41
CA PRO A 206 8.87 0.84 -44.46
C PRO A 206 9.55 0.55 -43.13
N ASP A 207 8.97 -0.35 -42.34
CA ASP A 207 9.58 -0.78 -41.10
C ASP A 207 10.78 -1.67 -41.44
N ALA A 208 11.98 -1.25 -41.05
CA ALA A 208 13.16 -2.11 -41.11
C ALA A 208 13.01 -3.34 -40.18
N GLY A 209 12.02 -3.33 -39.29
CA GLY A 209 11.65 -4.43 -38.43
C GLY A 209 12.87 -4.94 -37.67
N ARG A 210 13.10 -6.26 -37.76
CA ARG A 210 14.20 -6.94 -37.07
C ARG A 210 15.56 -6.83 -37.77
N ASP A 211 15.63 -6.24 -38.96
CA ASP A 211 16.87 -6.16 -39.76
C ASP A 211 17.75 -4.96 -39.40
N ARG A 212 17.41 -4.26 -38.31
CA ARG A 212 18.17 -3.14 -37.75
C ARG A 212 19.50 -3.61 -37.13
N SER A 213 20.50 -2.75 -37.18
CA SER A 213 21.75 -2.96 -36.45
C SER A 213 21.51 -3.02 -34.93
N GLU A 214 22.45 -3.61 -34.19
CA GLU A 214 22.36 -3.69 -32.72
C GLU A 214 22.29 -2.29 -32.10
N GLU A 215 23.07 -1.36 -32.64
CA GLU A 215 23.08 0.05 -32.25
C GLU A 215 21.68 0.70 -32.41
N GLU A 216 20.99 0.44 -33.52
CA GLU A 216 19.63 0.93 -33.76
C GLU A 216 18.58 0.25 -32.88
N LEU A 217 18.74 -1.05 -32.61
CA LEU A 217 17.84 -1.79 -31.73
C LEU A 217 17.94 -1.30 -30.28
N VAL A 218 19.15 -1.01 -29.78
CA VAL A 218 19.36 -0.43 -28.44
C VAL A 218 18.75 0.97 -28.34
N ALA A 219 18.82 1.79 -29.40
CA ALA A 219 18.23 3.12 -29.42
C ALA A 219 16.71 3.14 -29.61
N SER A 220 16.11 2.04 -30.05
CA SER A 220 14.71 1.97 -30.43
C SER A 220 13.76 2.09 -29.22
N ARG A 221 12.65 2.81 -29.44
CA ARG A 221 11.54 2.91 -28.48
C ARG A 221 10.47 1.83 -28.64
N ASP A 222 10.49 1.10 -29.74
CA ASP A 222 9.56 -0.01 -29.95
C ASP A 222 9.82 -1.16 -28.96
N VAL A 223 8.77 -1.56 -28.24
CA VAL A 223 8.75 -2.72 -27.34
C VAL A 223 9.27 -4.00 -27.98
N LEU A 224 9.06 -4.25 -29.27
CA LEU A 224 9.57 -5.44 -29.95
C LEU A 224 11.10 -5.42 -30.07
N HIS A 225 11.68 -4.27 -30.43
CA HIS A 225 13.12 -4.11 -30.49
C HIS A 225 13.76 -4.18 -29.10
N ARG A 226 13.13 -3.54 -28.10
CA ARG A 226 13.59 -3.62 -26.70
C ARG A 226 13.61 -5.06 -26.18
N ARG A 227 12.57 -5.84 -26.47
CA ARG A 227 12.50 -7.26 -26.11
C ARG A 227 13.64 -8.09 -26.71
N ILE A 228 14.03 -7.80 -27.95
CA ILE A 228 15.17 -8.49 -28.60
C ILE A 228 16.46 -8.20 -27.83
N ILE A 229 16.70 -6.93 -27.47
CA ILE A 229 17.90 -6.54 -26.71
C ILE A 229 17.89 -7.09 -25.29
N GLU A 230 16.74 -7.08 -24.62
CA GLU A 230 16.58 -7.66 -23.27
C GLU A 230 16.83 -9.17 -23.28
N GLU A 231 16.24 -9.91 -24.23
CA GLU A 231 16.49 -11.35 -24.39
C GLU A 231 17.97 -11.62 -24.66
N LYS A 232 18.57 -10.84 -25.57
CA LYS A 232 19.98 -10.95 -25.89
C LYS A 232 20.83 -10.71 -24.66
N PHE A 233 20.56 -9.67 -23.86
CA PHE A 233 21.30 -9.38 -22.65
C PHE A 233 21.19 -10.52 -21.62
N ARG A 234 19.99 -11.10 -21.46
CA ARG A 234 19.73 -12.21 -20.54
C ARG A 234 20.65 -13.40 -20.83
N VAL A 235 20.69 -13.87 -22.06
CA VAL A 235 21.46 -15.08 -22.43
C VAL A 235 22.93 -14.81 -22.78
N ALA A 236 23.29 -13.54 -22.99
CA ALA A 236 24.64 -13.13 -23.36
C ALA A 236 25.69 -13.43 -22.28
N LYS A 237 26.93 -13.65 -22.72
CA LYS A 237 28.11 -13.65 -21.85
C LYS A 237 28.49 -12.22 -21.49
N ARG A 238 29.30 -12.08 -20.44
CA ARG A 238 29.75 -10.79 -19.89
C ARG A 238 30.24 -9.79 -20.94
N GLN A 239 31.11 -10.19 -21.87
CA GLN A 239 31.65 -9.27 -22.89
C GLN A 239 30.56 -8.68 -23.80
N GLU A 240 29.52 -9.44 -24.10
CA GLU A 240 28.43 -8.97 -24.95
C GLU A 240 27.42 -8.14 -24.16
N ARG A 241 27.19 -8.47 -22.88
CA ARG A 241 26.47 -7.59 -21.95
C ARG A 241 27.17 -6.23 -21.80
N GLN A 242 28.48 -6.24 -21.62
CA GLN A 242 29.33 -5.05 -21.58
C GLN A 242 29.16 -4.21 -22.85
N ARG A 243 29.21 -4.85 -24.04
CA ARG A 243 28.98 -4.16 -25.31
C ARG A 243 27.61 -3.47 -25.37
N LEU A 244 26.54 -4.15 -24.93
CA LEU A 244 25.19 -3.55 -24.91
C LEU A 244 25.10 -2.35 -23.94
N LEU A 245 25.80 -2.39 -22.81
CA LEU A 245 25.92 -1.25 -21.90
C LEU A 245 26.75 -0.11 -22.52
N ASP A 246 27.84 -0.42 -23.23
CA ASP A 246 28.64 0.58 -23.93
C ASP A 246 27.83 1.28 -25.03
N LEU A 247 26.96 0.55 -25.74
CA LEU A 247 26.01 1.12 -26.70
C LEU A 247 24.99 2.02 -26.00
N SER A 248 24.48 1.59 -24.85
CA SER A 248 23.53 2.38 -24.05
C SER A 248 24.15 3.68 -23.54
N ALA A 249 25.40 3.64 -23.08
CA ALA A 249 26.15 4.82 -22.63
C ALA A 249 26.26 5.89 -23.73
N LYS A 250 26.47 5.48 -24.99
CA LYS A 250 26.54 6.41 -26.13
C LYS A 250 25.23 7.16 -26.41
N LEU A 251 24.09 6.66 -25.92
CA LEU A 251 22.79 7.32 -26.04
C LEU A 251 22.58 8.43 -25.01
N GLY A 252 23.45 8.55 -23.99
CA GLY A 252 23.29 9.51 -22.90
C GLY A 252 21.93 9.36 -22.22
N ALA A 253 21.15 10.44 -22.13
CA ALA A 253 19.82 10.46 -21.53
C ALA A 253 18.76 9.59 -22.25
N GLY A 254 19.10 8.98 -23.39
CA GLY A 254 18.27 8.03 -24.13
C GLY A 254 18.54 6.56 -23.79
N ALA A 255 19.40 6.26 -22.82
CA ALA A 255 19.74 4.88 -22.48
C ALA A 255 18.50 4.07 -22.02
N PRO A 256 18.33 2.81 -22.50
CA PRO A 256 17.20 1.98 -22.08
C PRO A 256 17.28 1.62 -20.59
N ILE A 257 16.37 2.19 -19.80
CA ILE A 257 16.30 1.98 -18.33
C ILE A 257 16.24 0.49 -17.96
N GLU A 258 15.54 -0.33 -18.75
CA GLU A 258 15.41 -1.76 -18.46
C GLU A 258 16.70 -2.55 -18.62
N LEU A 259 17.54 -2.15 -19.58
CA LEU A 259 18.84 -2.77 -19.76
C LEU A 259 19.77 -2.43 -18.58
N LEU A 260 19.70 -1.18 -18.10
CA LEU A 260 20.40 -0.76 -16.89
C LEU A 260 19.90 -1.53 -15.67
N ARG A 261 18.58 -1.70 -15.53
CA ARG A 261 17.96 -2.47 -14.44
C ARG A 261 18.47 -3.92 -14.42
N MET A 262 18.46 -4.63 -15.54
CA MET A 262 18.96 -6.01 -15.64
C MET A 262 20.45 -6.10 -15.26
N ALA A 263 21.25 -5.10 -15.62
CA ALA A 263 22.66 -5.05 -15.24
C ALA A 263 22.86 -4.76 -13.74
N LEU A 264 22.04 -3.88 -13.14
CA LEU A 264 22.11 -3.48 -11.73
C LEU A 264 21.78 -4.62 -10.77
N PHE A 265 20.77 -5.43 -11.11
CA PHE A 265 20.28 -6.51 -10.26
C PHE A 265 20.78 -7.89 -10.69
N GLY A 266 21.60 -7.96 -11.74
CA GLY A 266 22.37 -9.15 -12.07
C GLY A 266 23.48 -9.45 -11.05
N LEU A 267 24.11 -10.61 -11.18
CA LEU A 267 25.17 -11.09 -10.26
C LEU A 267 26.56 -10.49 -10.55
N ASP A 268 26.71 -9.68 -11.60
CA ASP A 268 27.99 -9.14 -12.04
C ASP A 268 28.22 -7.73 -11.50
N VAL A 269 29.09 -7.61 -10.49
CA VAL A 269 29.35 -6.35 -9.77
C VAL A 269 29.96 -5.26 -10.67
N GLU A 270 30.76 -5.64 -11.68
CA GLU A 270 31.38 -4.67 -12.59
C GLU A 270 30.36 -4.13 -13.60
N LEU A 271 29.52 -5.00 -14.17
CA LEU A 271 28.41 -4.56 -15.02
C LEU A 271 27.42 -3.70 -14.23
N ALA A 272 27.15 -4.05 -12.98
CA ALA A 272 26.30 -3.24 -12.10
C ALA A 272 26.91 -1.86 -11.84
N SER A 273 28.21 -1.76 -11.58
CA SER A 273 28.89 -0.46 -11.38
C SER A 273 28.84 0.40 -12.65
N GLN A 274 29.07 -0.19 -13.83
CA GLN A 274 28.90 0.53 -15.10
C GLN A 274 27.46 1.00 -15.31
N ALA A 275 26.48 0.15 -15.03
CA ALA A 275 25.07 0.52 -15.15
C ALA A 275 24.69 1.67 -14.20
N ARG A 276 25.27 1.75 -13.00
CA ARG A 276 25.11 2.89 -12.09
C ARG A 276 25.69 4.17 -12.67
N ALA A 277 26.84 4.10 -13.34
CA ALA A 277 27.44 5.25 -14.02
C ALA A 277 26.52 5.78 -15.14
N ILE A 278 26.00 4.89 -15.99
CA ILE A 278 25.06 5.28 -17.06
C ILE A 278 23.75 5.81 -16.45
N LEU A 279 23.25 5.18 -15.38
CA LEU A 279 22.04 5.60 -14.68
C LEU A 279 22.18 7.01 -14.08
N ALA A 280 23.36 7.35 -13.55
CA ALA A 280 23.64 8.66 -12.97
C ALA A 280 23.58 9.81 -13.99
N GLU A 281 23.66 9.51 -15.29
CA GLU A 281 23.51 10.48 -16.37
C GLU A 281 22.05 10.68 -16.82
N GLN A 282 21.13 9.80 -16.40
CA GLN A 282 19.73 9.87 -16.80
C GLN A 282 18.99 11.01 -16.08
N ARG A 283 18.00 11.61 -16.76
CA ARG A 283 17.21 12.74 -16.26
C ARG A 283 15.72 12.51 -16.51
N SER A 284 15.15 11.52 -15.84
CA SER A 284 13.74 11.13 -15.98
C SER A 284 13.16 10.60 -14.67
N GLU A 285 11.83 10.58 -14.53
CA GLU A 285 11.18 10.00 -13.35
C GLU A 285 11.49 8.51 -13.17
N ALA A 286 11.54 7.75 -14.28
CA ALA A 286 11.92 6.35 -14.26
C ALA A 286 13.35 6.12 -13.74
N ALA A 287 14.27 7.06 -14.01
CA ALA A 287 15.61 7.01 -13.44
C ALA A 287 15.60 7.26 -11.92
N ILE A 288 14.76 8.18 -11.42
CA ILE A 288 14.60 8.40 -9.97
C ILE A 288 14.13 7.11 -9.28
N ASP A 289 13.15 6.42 -9.87
CA ASP A 289 12.66 5.12 -9.37
C ASP A 289 13.77 4.07 -9.32
N LEU A 290 14.50 3.89 -10.42
CA LEU A 290 15.56 2.89 -10.48
C LEU A 290 16.74 3.23 -9.55
N ILE A 291 17.08 4.51 -9.40
CA ILE A 291 18.10 4.95 -8.42
C ILE A 291 17.66 4.62 -7.00
N ALA A 292 16.40 4.90 -6.64
CA ALA A 292 15.87 4.58 -5.31
C ALA A 292 15.92 3.07 -5.01
N GLU A 293 15.63 2.24 -6.01
CA GLU A 293 15.73 0.79 -5.91
C GLU A 293 17.18 0.32 -5.79
N ALA A 294 18.09 0.85 -6.61
CA ALA A 294 19.51 0.52 -6.56
C ALA A 294 20.11 0.86 -5.19
N LEU A 295 19.82 2.05 -4.65
CA LEU A 295 20.30 2.53 -3.35
C LEU A 295 19.81 1.70 -2.15
N ALA A 296 18.80 0.85 -2.35
CA ALA A 296 18.33 -0.09 -1.32
C ALA A 296 19.21 -1.34 -1.20
N VAL A 297 20.07 -1.63 -2.19
CA VAL A 297 20.98 -2.78 -2.22
C VAL A 297 22.38 -2.36 -1.78
N PRO A 298 23.16 -3.22 -1.08
CA PRO A 298 24.56 -2.94 -0.78
C PRO A 298 25.38 -2.66 -2.05
N MET A 299 26.22 -1.62 -2.01
CA MET A 299 27.09 -1.21 -3.11
C MET A 299 28.35 -0.49 -2.57
N PRO A 300 29.39 -0.30 -3.41
CA PRO A 300 30.56 0.50 -3.04
C PRO A 300 30.17 1.95 -2.64
N PRO A 301 30.88 2.57 -1.67
CA PRO A 301 30.59 3.96 -1.27
C PRO A 301 30.68 4.98 -2.42
N SER A 302 31.62 4.79 -3.35
CA SER A 302 31.76 5.66 -4.53
C SER A 302 30.52 5.63 -5.43
N ASP A 303 29.97 4.44 -5.68
CA ASP A 303 28.79 4.25 -6.50
C ASP A 303 27.55 4.83 -5.82
N ARG A 304 27.49 4.72 -4.48
CA ARG A 304 26.43 5.32 -3.69
C ARG A 304 26.43 6.83 -3.78
N GLU A 305 27.59 7.47 -3.57
CA GLU A 305 27.74 8.92 -3.72
C GLU A 305 27.40 9.40 -5.13
N LEU A 306 27.78 8.63 -6.15
CA LEU A 306 27.45 8.91 -7.54
C LEU A 306 25.93 8.96 -7.78
N LEU A 307 25.18 7.97 -7.27
CA LEU A 307 23.72 7.92 -7.41
C LEU A 307 23.01 9.01 -6.59
N LEU A 308 23.51 9.33 -5.39
CA LEU A 308 22.99 10.45 -4.59
C LEU A 308 23.21 11.79 -5.30
N GLY A 309 24.41 12.01 -5.83
CA GLY A 309 24.73 13.19 -6.64
C GLY A 309 23.85 13.31 -7.89
N ALA A 310 23.46 12.18 -8.50
CA ALA A 310 22.50 12.18 -9.62
C ALA A 310 21.09 12.65 -9.19
N LEU A 311 20.62 12.24 -8.01
CA LEU A 311 19.36 12.75 -7.45
C LEU A 311 19.44 14.25 -7.15
N GLU A 312 20.54 14.71 -6.57
CA GLU A 312 20.80 16.13 -6.28
C GLU A 312 20.82 16.96 -7.58
N ALA A 313 21.45 16.44 -8.65
CA ALA A 313 21.45 17.09 -9.96
C ALA A 313 20.05 17.17 -10.60
N MET A 314 19.15 16.23 -10.28
CA MET A 314 17.76 16.22 -10.72
C MET A 314 16.83 17.08 -9.86
N ALA A 315 17.24 17.42 -8.63
CA ALA A 315 16.43 18.15 -7.65
C ALA A 315 15.82 19.47 -8.16
N PRO A 316 16.50 20.30 -8.99
CA PRO A 316 15.92 21.53 -9.51
C PRO A 316 14.72 21.31 -10.45
N THR A 317 14.62 20.14 -11.09
CA THR A 317 13.56 19.81 -12.05
C THR A 317 12.50 18.90 -11.42
N TYR A 318 12.92 17.98 -10.55
CA TYR A 318 12.06 16.94 -9.98
C TYR A 318 11.99 17.07 -8.45
N ALA A 319 10.87 17.57 -7.94
CA ALA A 319 10.62 17.68 -6.49
C ALA A 319 10.80 16.34 -5.76
N ARG A 320 10.51 15.22 -6.42
CA ARG A 320 10.72 13.87 -5.88
C ARG A 320 12.21 13.53 -5.71
N ALA A 321 13.06 13.90 -6.67
CA ALA A 321 14.51 13.69 -6.57
C ALA A 321 15.09 14.53 -5.41
N LYS A 322 14.64 15.78 -5.28
CA LYS A 322 14.97 16.65 -4.14
C LYS A 322 14.61 15.98 -2.82
N SER A 323 13.35 15.61 -2.64
CA SER A 323 12.87 14.96 -1.41
C SER A 323 13.65 13.69 -1.06
N LEU A 324 13.91 12.83 -2.06
CA LEU A 324 14.65 11.59 -1.87
C LEU A 324 16.11 11.85 -1.50
N SER A 325 16.80 12.77 -2.17
CA SER A 325 18.20 13.11 -1.86
C SER A 325 18.35 13.65 -0.43
N VAL A 326 17.52 14.60 -0.02
CA VAL A 326 17.53 15.16 1.35
C VAL A 326 17.24 14.07 2.39
N THR A 327 16.26 13.19 2.11
CA THR A 327 15.94 12.06 3.00
C THR A 327 17.13 11.14 3.18
N LEU A 328 17.75 10.70 2.09
CA LEU A 328 18.85 9.74 2.15
C LEU A 328 20.10 10.35 2.80
N ARG A 329 20.41 11.62 2.53
CA ARG A 329 21.47 12.36 3.20
C ARG A 329 21.21 12.52 4.70
N GLY A 330 19.98 12.86 5.09
CA GLY A 330 19.60 12.97 6.50
C GLY A 330 19.69 11.64 7.26
N LEU A 331 19.44 10.52 6.58
CA LEU A 331 19.63 9.18 7.16
C LEU A 331 21.09 8.71 7.19
N GLU A 332 21.99 9.37 6.45
CA GLU A 332 23.44 9.14 6.47
C GLU A 332 24.16 9.97 7.52
N ALA A 333 23.45 10.87 8.22
CA ALA A 333 24.00 11.60 9.35
C ALA A 333 24.69 10.61 10.32
N GLY A 334 25.83 11.04 10.87
CA GLY A 334 26.79 10.19 11.59
C GLY A 334 26.20 9.36 12.73
N PRO A 335 27.01 8.46 13.33
CA PRO A 335 26.54 7.57 14.39
C PRO A 335 25.80 8.35 15.49
N MET A 336 24.73 7.75 16.02
CA MET A 336 23.99 8.30 17.16
C MET A 336 24.97 8.82 18.21
N GLN A 337 24.74 10.02 18.72
CA GLN A 337 25.53 10.58 19.80
C GLN A 337 25.57 9.60 21.00
N GLU A 338 26.67 9.57 21.73
CA GLU A 338 26.89 8.62 22.84
C GLU A 338 25.74 8.66 23.87
N GLN A 339 25.21 9.85 24.15
CA GLN A 339 24.09 10.10 25.06
C GLN A 339 22.82 9.40 24.58
N VAL A 340 22.49 9.55 23.29
CA VAL A 340 21.34 8.89 22.66
C VAL A 340 21.49 7.37 22.68
N GLN A 341 22.69 6.84 22.49
CA GLN A 341 22.96 5.40 22.62
C GLN A 341 22.71 4.90 24.04
N LYS A 342 23.19 5.63 25.07
CA LYS A 342 22.94 5.29 26.48
C LYS A 342 21.45 5.32 26.81
N LEU A 343 20.72 6.32 26.32
CA LEU A 343 19.27 6.40 26.48
C LEU A 343 18.59 5.19 25.81
N ALA A 344 18.91 4.90 24.55
CA ALA A 344 18.38 3.77 23.81
C ALA A 344 18.60 2.43 24.55
N GLU A 345 19.81 2.20 25.06
CA GLU A 345 20.14 1.02 25.86
C GLU A 345 19.32 0.92 27.15
N LYS A 346 19.12 2.03 27.87
CA LYS A 346 18.29 2.07 29.06
C LYS A 346 16.85 1.70 28.70
N LEU A 347 16.29 2.37 27.70
CA LEU A 347 14.93 2.13 27.21
C LEU A 347 14.71 0.66 26.85
N GLY A 348 15.65 0.04 26.14
CA GLY A 348 15.56 -1.37 25.73
C GLY A 348 15.75 -2.39 26.85
N LYS A 349 16.29 -2.00 28.01
CA LYS A 349 16.51 -2.89 29.18
C LYS A 349 15.36 -2.84 30.18
N THR A 350 14.61 -1.74 30.24
CA THR A 350 13.46 -1.58 31.13
C THR A 350 12.26 -2.37 30.60
N SER A 351 11.55 -3.09 31.47
CA SER A 351 10.33 -3.80 31.07
C SER A 351 9.10 -2.87 31.04
N ALA A 352 8.08 -3.22 30.25
CA ALA A 352 6.84 -2.45 30.23
C ALA A 352 6.17 -2.38 31.62
N SER A 353 6.21 -3.47 32.39
CA SER A 353 5.68 -3.51 33.76
C SER A 353 6.42 -2.62 34.75
N GLU A 354 7.73 -2.41 34.54
CA GLU A 354 8.52 -1.47 35.36
C GLU A 354 8.25 -0.01 35.00
N ALA A 355 7.86 0.25 33.75
CA ALA A 355 7.64 1.61 33.24
C ALA A 355 6.23 2.15 33.53
N VAL A 356 5.26 1.28 33.81
CA VAL A 356 3.89 1.67 34.16
C VAL A 356 3.85 2.12 35.62
N VAL A 357 3.31 3.32 35.86
CA VAL A 357 3.06 3.84 37.21
C VAL A 357 1.57 3.76 37.49
N GLU A 358 1.19 3.01 38.51
CA GLU A 358 -0.20 2.85 38.92
C GLU A 358 -0.75 4.14 39.55
N ARG A 359 -2.07 4.35 39.43
CA ARG A 359 -2.73 5.56 39.93
C ARG A 359 -2.44 5.88 41.40
N TYR A 360 -2.52 4.86 42.26
CA TYR A 360 -2.22 5.03 43.69
C TYR A 360 -0.79 5.54 43.92
N GLU A 361 0.17 5.09 43.11
CA GLU A 361 1.54 5.54 43.21
C GLU A 361 1.69 7.00 42.73
N LEU A 362 1.00 7.39 41.66
CA LEU A 362 0.94 8.79 41.21
C LEU A 362 0.38 9.73 42.29
N GLU A 363 -0.70 9.32 42.95
CA GLU A 363 -1.31 10.06 44.08
C GLU A 363 -0.33 10.16 45.25
N ALA A 364 0.36 9.08 45.62
CA ALA A 364 1.37 9.10 46.69
C ALA A 364 2.64 9.91 46.32
N ARG A 365 3.03 9.98 45.05
CA ARG A 365 4.09 10.86 44.54
C ARG A 365 3.65 12.33 44.63
N LEU A 366 2.40 12.62 44.26
CA LEU A 366 1.80 13.95 44.33
C LEU A 366 1.71 14.48 45.76
N ASP A 367 1.23 13.68 46.71
CA ASP A 367 1.11 14.08 48.11
C ASP A 367 2.47 14.44 48.71
N ARG A 368 3.50 13.61 48.48
CA ARG A 368 4.87 13.89 48.92
C ARG A 368 5.44 15.16 48.29
N ALA A 369 5.18 15.39 47.00
CA ALA A 369 5.62 16.59 46.31
C ALA A 369 4.96 17.85 46.89
N LEU A 370 3.66 17.78 47.20
CA LEU A 370 2.91 18.87 47.83
C LEU A 370 3.44 19.21 49.23
N GLU A 371 3.78 18.19 50.04
CA GLU A 371 4.39 18.38 51.37
C GLU A 371 5.72 19.14 51.28
N VAL A 372 6.58 18.80 50.31
CA VAL A 372 7.86 19.50 50.09
C VAL A 372 7.64 20.92 49.57
N ALA A 373 6.72 21.12 48.62
CA ALA A 373 6.42 22.42 48.03
C ALA A 373 5.73 23.40 48.99
N SER A 374 5.02 22.90 50.02
CA SER A 374 4.39 23.71 51.06
C SER A 374 5.28 23.96 52.28
N ALA A 375 6.37 23.20 52.44
CA ALA A 375 7.28 23.33 53.58
C ALA A 375 7.82 24.76 53.73
N GLY A 376 7.59 25.35 54.91
CA GLY A 376 8.07 26.70 55.26
C GLY A 376 7.13 27.86 54.86
N ARG A 377 5.92 27.59 54.33
CA ARG A 377 4.92 28.65 54.06
C ARG A 377 4.25 29.14 55.37
N PRO A 378 3.97 30.45 55.53
CA PRO A 378 3.34 30.97 56.73
C PRO A 378 1.90 30.45 56.88
N GLY A 379 1.65 29.60 57.88
CA GLY A 379 0.31 29.08 58.20
C GLY A 379 0.21 27.56 58.40
N ASP A 380 1.24 26.80 58.02
CA ASP A 380 1.27 25.35 58.26
C ASP A 380 1.57 25.03 59.73
N ALA A 381 0.74 24.18 60.33
CA ALA A 381 0.82 23.80 61.75
C ALA A 381 2.09 22.98 62.10
N GLY A 382 2.90 22.63 61.09
CA GLY A 382 4.19 21.94 61.20
C GLY A 382 5.41 22.85 60.94
N ALA A 383 5.41 24.08 61.45
CA ALA A 383 6.42 25.14 61.26
C ALA A 383 7.87 24.84 61.77
N ALA A 384 8.29 23.57 61.81
CA ALA A 384 9.62 23.15 62.22
C ALA A 384 10.53 22.65 61.08
N ALA A 385 10.00 22.47 59.86
CA ALA A 385 10.80 22.07 58.69
C ALA A 385 11.52 23.28 58.07
N ALA A 386 12.80 23.12 57.73
CA ALA A 386 13.55 24.12 56.96
C ALA A 386 12.93 24.28 55.56
N PRO A 387 12.93 25.51 54.98
CA PRO A 387 12.47 25.69 53.61
C PRO A 387 13.33 24.86 52.64
N PRO A 388 12.73 24.27 51.60
CA PRO A 388 13.47 23.46 50.63
C PRO A 388 14.50 24.29 49.88
N THR A 389 15.61 23.67 49.51
CA THR A 389 16.57 24.27 48.58
C THR A 389 15.92 24.48 47.20
N PRO A 390 16.44 25.37 46.34
CA PRO A 390 15.90 25.54 44.99
C PRO A 390 15.85 24.24 44.19
N ALA A 391 16.83 23.34 44.35
CA ALA A 391 16.85 22.04 43.68
C ALA A 391 15.78 21.07 44.22
N GLU A 392 15.59 21.01 45.54
CA GLU A 392 14.52 20.19 46.14
C GLU A 392 13.13 20.71 45.76
N LEU A 393 12.95 22.03 45.72
CA LEU A 393 11.71 22.66 45.28
C LEU A 393 11.44 22.37 43.80
N ALA A 394 12.47 22.50 42.93
CA ALA A 394 12.33 22.22 41.51
C ALA A 394 11.96 20.76 41.23
N GLU A 395 12.57 19.79 41.92
CA GLU A 395 12.23 18.38 41.77
C GLU A 395 10.82 18.09 42.29
N ALA A 396 10.43 18.66 43.44
CA ALA A 396 9.08 18.50 43.98
C ALA A 396 8.02 19.08 43.04
N GLU A 397 8.22 20.30 42.53
CA GLU A 397 7.30 20.92 41.56
C GLU A 397 7.30 20.16 40.21
N THR A 398 8.42 19.58 39.78
CA THR A 398 8.46 18.70 38.59
C THR A 398 7.65 17.43 38.80
N ILE A 399 7.79 16.75 39.95
CA ILE A 399 6.99 15.56 40.30
C ILE A 399 5.50 15.94 40.37
N ARG A 400 5.17 17.08 40.98
CA ARG A 400 3.80 17.60 41.01
C ARG A 400 3.25 17.80 39.60
N ALA A 401 4.02 18.44 38.72
CA ALA A 401 3.65 18.69 37.34
C ALA A 401 3.35 17.38 36.57
N GLU A 402 4.25 16.41 36.67
CA GLU A 402 4.11 15.09 36.02
C GLU A 402 2.92 14.29 36.54
N SER A 403 2.76 14.20 37.87
CA SER A 403 1.64 13.48 38.46
C SER A 403 0.30 14.12 38.11
N MET A 404 0.21 15.45 38.12
CA MET A 404 -1.01 16.17 37.76
C MET A 404 -1.37 16.00 36.30
N LEU A 405 -0.37 16.05 35.40
CA LEU A 405 -0.55 15.76 33.99
C LEU A 405 -1.02 14.32 33.76
N ALA A 406 -0.36 13.33 34.37
CA ALA A 406 -0.71 11.91 34.24
C ALA A 406 -2.14 11.64 34.72
N LEU A 407 -2.55 12.23 35.85
CA LEU A 407 -3.93 12.14 36.36
C LEU A 407 -4.94 12.91 35.49
N ALA A 408 -4.53 13.94 34.77
CA ALA A 408 -5.41 14.67 33.85
C ALA A 408 -5.75 13.85 32.59
N VAL A 409 -4.79 13.07 32.10
CA VAL A 409 -4.94 12.27 30.87
C VAL A 409 -5.45 10.84 31.12
N ASP A 410 -5.47 10.38 32.37
CA ASP A 410 -6.00 9.08 32.76
C ASP A 410 -7.50 8.96 32.40
N PRO A 411 -7.90 8.01 31.52
CA PRO A 411 -9.29 7.78 31.17
C PRO A 411 -10.18 7.42 32.37
N GLU A 412 -9.60 6.86 33.43
CA GLU A 412 -10.27 6.52 34.68
C GLU A 412 -10.26 7.67 35.71
N ALA A 413 -9.79 8.86 35.35
CA ALA A 413 -9.78 10.02 36.26
C ALA A 413 -11.19 10.45 36.73
N ALA A 414 -12.25 10.08 35.99
CA ALA A 414 -13.64 10.37 36.35
C ALA A 414 -14.60 9.16 36.16
N PRO A 415 -14.44 8.06 36.93
CA PRO A 415 -15.30 6.90 36.81
C PRO A 415 -16.75 7.29 37.13
N GLY A 416 -17.69 6.99 36.23
CA GLY A 416 -19.11 7.34 36.39
C GLY A 416 -19.50 8.79 36.05
N MET A 417 -18.55 9.63 35.62
CA MET A 417 -18.79 11.02 35.17
C MET A 417 -18.21 11.33 33.78
N ALA A 418 -17.76 10.29 33.05
CA ALA A 418 -17.25 10.41 31.69
C ALA A 418 -18.23 11.19 30.79
N GLY A 419 -17.75 12.24 30.13
CA GLY A 419 -18.55 13.11 29.26
C GLY A 419 -19.34 14.22 29.96
N SER A 420 -19.34 14.32 31.30
CA SER A 420 -20.00 15.40 32.02
C SER A 420 -19.18 16.72 32.01
N ALA A 421 -19.86 17.87 32.06
CA ALA A 421 -19.21 19.18 32.16
C ALA A 421 -18.33 19.32 33.43
N ARG A 422 -18.68 18.60 34.50
CA ARG A 422 -17.92 18.59 35.76
C ARG A 422 -16.60 17.82 35.64
N ALA A 423 -16.60 16.68 34.94
CA ALA A 423 -15.38 15.93 34.65
C ALA A 423 -14.42 16.75 33.78
N ARG A 424 -14.94 17.40 32.72
CA ARG A 424 -14.13 18.30 31.86
C ARG A 424 -13.48 19.43 32.66
N ARG A 425 -14.25 20.11 33.51
CA ARG A 425 -13.72 21.18 34.36
C ARG A 425 -12.65 20.68 35.35
N PHE A 426 -12.80 19.46 35.86
CA PHE A 426 -11.80 18.87 36.76
C PHE A 426 -10.49 18.55 36.01
N THR A 427 -10.59 17.99 34.81
CA THR A 427 -9.44 17.76 33.91
C THR A 427 -8.74 19.07 33.54
N GLU A 428 -9.49 20.12 33.18
CA GLU A 428 -8.95 21.46 32.88
C GLU A 428 -8.17 22.05 34.07
N LEU A 429 -8.68 21.91 35.29
CA LEU A 429 -7.97 22.36 36.49
C LEU A 429 -6.68 21.57 36.73
N ARG A 430 -6.68 20.25 36.49
CA ARG A 430 -5.46 19.44 36.60
C ARG A 430 -4.40 19.87 35.59
N PHE A 431 -4.78 20.20 34.36
CA PHE A 431 -3.86 20.74 33.36
C PHE A 431 -3.29 22.10 33.78
N LEU A 432 -4.12 23.00 34.32
CA LEU A 432 -3.67 24.29 34.82
C LEU A 432 -2.68 24.12 35.98
N GLU A 433 -2.98 23.27 36.95
CA GLU A 433 -2.10 23.01 38.08
C GLU A 433 -0.78 22.33 37.65
N ALA A 434 -0.82 21.44 36.66
CA ALA A 434 0.39 20.85 36.07
C ALA A 434 1.28 21.92 35.39
N LYS A 435 0.67 22.86 34.68
CA LYS A 435 1.37 23.99 34.06
C LYS A 435 2.02 24.91 35.10
N GLU A 436 1.26 25.33 36.11
CA GLU A 436 1.78 26.18 37.19
C GLU A 436 2.93 25.50 37.94
N ALA A 437 2.84 24.19 38.17
CA ALA A 437 3.90 23.40 38.78
C ALA A 437 5.18 23.38 37.92
N ALA A 438 5.03 23.13 36.62
CA ALA A 438 6.16 23.15 35.70
C ALA A 438 6.83 24.54 35.67
N GLU A 439 6.06 25.62 35.56
CA GLU A 439 6.57 27.00 35.58
C GLU A 439 7.28 27.33 36.91
N ALA A 440 6.76 26.85 38.05
CA ALA A 440 7.39 27.02 39.36
C ALA A 440 8.73 26.26 39.46
N ALA A 441 8.82 25.05 38.89
CA ALA A 441 10.06 24.30 38.81
C ALA A 441 11.11 25.04 37.94
N GLU A 442 10.70 25.56 36.78
CA GLU A 442 11.60 26.33 35.91
C GLU A 442 12.09 27.63 36.58
N ALA A 443 11.26 28.27 37.39
CA ALA A 443 11.66 29.45 38.15
C ALA A 443 12.71 29.14 39.24
N ALA A 444 12.72 27.92 39.78
CA ALA A 444 13.62 27.51 40.85
C ALA A 444 15.03 27.13 40.35
N THR A 445 15.15 26.40 39.24
CA THR A 445 16.46 25.92 38.72
C THR A 445 16.66 26.08 37.21
N GLY A 446 15.70 26.64 36.49
CA GLY A 446 15.70 26.68 35.02
C GLY A 446 14.96 25.50 34.39
N ALA A 447 14.72 25.60 33.08
CA ALA A 447 13.97 24.61 32.31
C ALA A 447 14.72 23.28 32.17
N SER A 448 14.04 22.18 32.48
CA SER A 448 14.49 20.81 32.20
C SER A 448 13.72 20.22 31.02
N TRP A 449 14.14 19.05 30.53
CA TRP A 449 13.35 18.35 29.52
C TRP A 449 11.96 17.94 30.07
N ARG A 450 11.87 17.62 31.37
CA ARG A 450 10.63 17.21 32.07
C ARG A 450 9.62 18.35 32.14
N THR A 451 10.06 19.55 32.55
CA THR A 451 9.17 20.72 32.64
C THR A 451 8.66 21.14 31.26
N ARG A 452 9.55 21.17 30.26
CA ARG A 452 9.18 21.46 28.86
C ARG A 452 8.21 20.44 28.29
N ALA A 453 8.40 19.15 28.61
CA ALA A 453 7.49 18.08 28.24
C ALA A 453 6.09 18.31 28.81
N VAL A 454 6.00 18.65 30.10
CA VAL A 454 4.70 18.93 30.74
C VAL A 454 4.03 20.14 30.10
N LEU A 455 4.74 21.25 29.91
CA LEU A 455 4.19 22.46 29.28
C LEU A 455 3.66 22.19 27.86
N GLY A 456 4.43 21.44 27.06
CA GLY A 456 4.02 21.04 25.71
C GLY A 456 2.80 20.12 25.71
N LEU A 457 2.78 19.10 26.56
CA LEU A 457 1.67 18.15 26.66
C LEU A 457 0.39 18.83 27.18
N VAL A 458 0.50 19.71 28.17
CA VAL A 458 -0.65 20.51 28.64
C VAL A 458 -1.25 21.34 27.51
N ALA A 459 -0.42 22.06 26.75
CA ALA A 459 -0.88 22.85 25.61
C ALA A 459 -1.54 21.97 24.53
N PHE A 460 -0.96 20.81 24.24
CA PHE A 460 -1.52 19.83 23.28
C PHE A 460 -2.90 19.33 23.71
N TYR A 461 -3.03 18.81 24.93
CA TYR A 461 -4.29 18.25 25.43
C TYR A 461 -5.37 19.32 25.68
N SER A 462 -4.96 20.58 25.94
CA SER A 462 -5.87 21.71 26.08
C SER A 462 -6.37 22.26 24.74
N GLY A 463 -5.88 21.73 23.61
CA GLY A 463 -6.28 22.16 22.27
C GLY A 463 -5.68 23.51 21.84
N GLU A 464 -4.61 23.96 22.50
CA GLU A 464 -3.90 25.18 22.11
C GLU A 464 -3.13 24.91 20.81
N THR A 465 -3.60 25.49 19.70
CA THR A 465 -3.03 25.24 18.37
C THR A 465 -1.61 25.82 18.29
N GLU A 466 -0.64 25.03 17.81
CA GLU A 466 0.79 25.36 17.64
C GLU A 466 1.60 25.65 18.91
N ALA A 467 0.97 26.09 20.01
CA ALA A 467 1.64 26.45 21.26
C ALA A 467 2.44 25.30 21.91
N TRP A 468 2.09 24.04 21.61
CA TRP A 468 2.78 22.86 22.12
C TRP A 468 4.06 22.48 21.38
N GLN A 469 4.24 22.92 20.13
CA GLN A 469 5.29 22.39 19.24
C GLN A 469 6.70 22.72 19.74
N GLU A 470 6.98 23.98 20.04
CA GLU A 470 8.32 24.40 20.49
C GLU A 470 8.69 23.79 21.86
N PRO A 471 7.81 23.78 22.88
CA PRO A 471 8.09 23.06 24.13
C PRO A 471 8.40 21.57 23.92
N ILE A 472 7.66 20.85 23.07
CA ILE A 472 7.93 19.43 22.78
C ILE A 472 9.26 19.25 22.05
N ARG A 473 9.60 20.11 21.08
CA ARG A 473 10.89 20.07 20.38
C ARG A 473 12.06 20.35 21.32
N ALA A 474 11.92 21.35 22.18
CA ALA A 474 12.92 21.68 23.19
C ALA A 474 13.05 20.57 24.25
N ALA A 475 11.96 19.90 24.61
CA ALA A 475 11.97 18.72 25.48
C ALA A 475 12.72 17.56 24.83
N TYR A 476 12.44 17.23 23.57
CA TYR A 476 13.13 16.15 22.85
C TYR A 476 14.64 16.38 22.73
N ARG A 477 15.06 17.59 22.33
CA ARG A 477 16.49 17.94 22.20
C ARG A 477 17.18 17.83 23.55
N SER A 478 16.58 18.40 24.59
CA SER A 478 17.11 18.32 25.96
C SER A 478 17.16 16.88 26.49
N LEU A 479 16.14 16.06 26.21
CA LEU A 479 16.12 14.64 26.56
C LEU A 479 17.26 13.86 25.88
N SER A 480 17.57 14.22 24.63
CA SER A 480 18.59 13.54 23.82
C SER A 480 20.02 13.97 24.16
N ASP A 481 20.20 15.23 24.57
CA ASP A 481 21.52 15.84 24.84
C ASP A 481 21.96 15.67 26.30
N ASP A 482 21.02 15.56 27.25
CA ASP A 482 21.29 15.51 28.69
C ASP A 482 21.81 14.12 29.12
N PRO A 483 23.04 14.02 29.67
CA PRO A 483 23.61 12.77 30.17
C PRO A 483 22.79 12.11 31.29
N GLU A 484 22.01 12.87 32.06
CA GLU A 484 21.19 12.36 33.17
C GLU A 484 19.86 11.76 32.70
N SER A 485 19.43 12.04 31.47
CA SER A 485 18.18 11.51 30.90
C SER A 485 18.11 10.00 30.93
N ALA A 486 19.23 9.31 30.66
CA ALA A 486 19.30 7.85 30.70
C ALA A 486 19.13 7.26 32.13
N ALA A 487 19.26 8.06 33.18
CA ALA A 487 19.00 7.66 34.56
C ALA A 487 17.57 7.98 35.02
N SER A 488 16.81 8.79 34.27
CA SER A 488 15.48 9.26 34.65
C SER A 488 14.40 8.18 34.48
N GLU A 489 13.59 7.94 35.52
CA GLU A 489 12.39 7.10 35.42
C GLU A 489 11.36 7.70 34.45
N SER A 490 11.23 9.03 34.42
CA SER A 490 10.30 9.74 33.52
C SER A 490 10.63 9.51 32.05
N ALA A 491 11.92 9.32 31.71
CA ALA A 491 12.35 9.03 30.34
C ALA A 491 11.94 7.62 29.89
N THR A 492 11.87 6.65 30.80
CA THR A 492 11.32 5.30 30.53
C THR A 492 9.81 5.22 30.70
N GLY A 493 9.20 6.18 31.39
CA GLY A 493 7.77 6.22 31.69
C GLY A 493 6.91 6.83 30.58
N TRP A 494 5.65 7.11 30.90
CA TRP A 494 4.68 7.65 29.93
C TRP A 494 5.11 9.02 29.37
N LEU A 495 5.72 9.88 30.19
CA LEU A 495 6.16 11.22 29.76
C LEU A 495 7.19 11.15 28.63
N GLY A 496 8.24 10.33 28.78
CA GLY A 496 9.25 10.13 27.75
C GLY A 496 8.67 9.59 26.45
N MET A 497 7.78 8.59 26.53
CA MET A 497 7.06 8.07 25.37
C MET A 497 6.24 9.17 24.68
N ALA A 498 5.46 9.93 25.44
CA ALA A 498 4.56 10.96 24.89
C ALA A 498 5.33 12.09 24.18
N VAL A 499 6.47 12.53 24.75
CA VAL A 499 7.35 13.51 24.10
C VAL A 499 7.89 12.98 22.78
N LEU A 500 8.44 11.77 22.77
CA LEU A 500 8.97 11.17 21.56
C LEU A 500 7.89 11.00 20.49
N SER A 501 6.69 10.54 20.87
CA SER A 501 5.57 10.35 19.96
C SER A 501 5.10 11.67 19.35
N LEU A 502 4.82 12.70 20.16
CA LEU A 502 4.40 14.01 19.63
C LEU A 502 5.48 14.69 18.79
N PHE A 503 6.75 14.58 19.20
CA PHE A 503 7.88 15.09 18.41
C PHE A 503 7.93 14.43 17.03
N THR A 504 7.80 13.10 16.97
CA THR A 504 7.79 12.38 15.68
C THR A 504 6.57 12.72 14.83
N ASP A 505 5.37 12.82 15.42
CA ASP A 505 4.15 13.17 14.68
C ASP A 505 4.24 14.58 14.08
N ASP A 506 4.75 15.57 14.84
CA ASP A 506 4.99 16.93 14.37
C ASP A 506 6.06 16.99 13.27
N GLY A 507 7.20 16.34 13.50
CA GLY A 507 8.30 16.31 12.53
C GLY A 507 7.89 15.63 11.22
N VAL A 508 7.15 14.53 11.28
CA VAL A 508 6.60 13.85 10.10
C VAL A 508 5.61 14.74 9.37
N ALA A 509 4.73 15.46 10.08
CA ALA A 509 3.78 16.38 9.46
C ALA A 509 4.50 17.50 8.70
N GLN A 510 5.49 18.15 9.32
CA GLN A 510 6.26 19.24 8.72
C GLN A 510 7.07 18.79 7.50
N ILE A 511 7.77 17.66 7.59
CA ILE A 511 8.53 17.10 6.46
C ILE A 511 7.58 16.77 5.30
N ARG A 512 6.42 16.16 5.59
CA ARG A 512 5.42 15.82 4.56
C ARG A 512 4.82 17.05 3.91
N GLU A 513 4.52 18.09 4.68
CA GLU A 513 3.99 19.35 4.16
C GLU A 513 5.02 20.04 3.26
N ALA A 514 6.26 20.20 3.73
CA ALA A 514 7.35 20.78 2.94
C ALA A 514 7.60 19.99 1.65
N ALA A 515 7.66 18.65 1.74
CA ALA A 515 7.86 17.80 0.57
C ALA A 515 6.70 17.88 -0.45
N ARG A 516 5.44 17.98 0.01
CA ARG A 516 4.28 18.18 -0.87
C ARG A 516 4.30 19.54 -1.55
N ALA A 517 4.73 20.58 -0.85
CA ALA A 517 4.85 21.93 -1.39
C ALA A 517 6.08 22.11 -2.31
N GLY A 518 6.96 21.10 -2.42
CA GLY A 518 8.26 21.24 -3.09
C GLY A 518 9.26 22.14 -2.34
N GLY A 519 8.91 22.52 -1.11
CA GLY A 519 9.71 23.37 -0.24
C GLY A 519 11.01 22.69 0.22
N ASP A 520 11.91 23.51 0.78
CA ASP A 520 13.10 23.02 1.46
C ASP A 520 12.73 22.53 2.87
N TRP A 521 13.40 21.48 3.32
CA TRP A 521 13.37 21.04 4.70
C TRP A 521 14.76 20.55 5.12
N PRO A 522 15.23 20.80 6.35
CA PRO A 522 16.59 20.47 6.76
C PRO A 522 16.83 18.95 6.82
N ALA A 523 17.97 18.48 6.32
CA ALA A 523 18.36 17.07 6.44
C ALA A 523 18.44 16.61 7.91
N ASP A 524 18.86 17.50 8.82
CA ASP A 524 18.91 17.25 10.25
C ASP A 524 17.53 16.92 10.84
N ALA A 525 16.45 17.48 10.28
CA ALA A 525 15.09 17.13 10.69
C ALA A 525 14.75 15.66 10.36
N MET A 526 15.28 15.10 9.26
CA MET A 526 15.14 13.67 8.97
C MET A 526 15.85 12.84 10.04
N ALA A 527 17.08 13.24 10.38
CA ALA A 527 17.93 12.53 11.32
C ALA A 527 17.30 12.51 12.72
N GLU A 528 16.83 13.67 13.21
CA GLU A 528 16.15 13.79 14.50
C GLU A 528 14.87 12.93 14.54
N VAL A 529 14.00 13.02 13.52
CA VAL A 529 12.76 12.21 13.47
C VAL A 529 13.06 10.72 13.42
N ASN A 530 14.03 10.29 12.60
CA ASN A 530 14.43 8.89 12.56
C ASN A 530 15.00 8.40 13.91
N THR A 531 15.85 9.21 14.55
CA THR A 531 16.42 8.89 15.87
C THR A 531 15.33 8.79 16.93
N ALA A 532 14.35 9.70 16.95
CA ALA A 532 13.23 9.64 17.88
C ALA A 532 12.38 8.37 17.67
N PHE A 533 12.13 7.95 16.43
CA PHE A 533 11.48 6.66 16.17
C PHE A 533 12.33 5.46 16.61
N ASP A 534 13.66 5.51 16.44
CA ASP A 534 14.55 4.46 16.91
C ASP A 534 14.54 4.34 18.44
N LEU A 535 14.42 5.47 19.16
CA LEU A 535 14.17 5.49 20.61
C LEU A 535 12.80 4.91 20.95
N LEU A 536 11.72 5.30 20.27
CA LEU A 536 10.37 4.73 20.46
C LEU A 536 10.34 3.21 20.24
N SER A 537 11.11 2.72 19.27
CA SER A 537 11.20 1.28 18.98
C SER A 537 11.83 0.48 20.13
N GLN A 538 12.59 1.15 21.00
CA GLN A 538 13.25 0.58 22.19
C GLN A 538 12.50 0.95 23.49
N HIS A 539 11.78 2.06 23.52
CA HIS A 539 11.02 2.55 24.68
C HIS A 539 10.10 1.48 25.27
N PRO A 540 10.08 1.20 26.59
CA PRO A 540 9.29 0.11 27.17
C PRO A 540 7.79 0.22 26.89
N LEU A 541 7.26 1.44 26.87
CA LEU A 541 5.86 1.75 26.51
C LEU A 541 5.63 2.03 25.01
N GLY A 542 6.63 1.80 24.15
CA GLY A 542 6.46 1.88 22.70
C GLY A 542 5.49 0.80 22.19
N THR A 543 4.69 1.14 21.17
CA THR A 543 3.66 0.27 20.59
C THR A 543 4.00 -0.11 19.15
N ASP A 544 3.26 -1.08 18.60
CA ASP A 544 3.37 -1.48 17.19
C ASP A 544 2.87 -0.38 16.24
N GLU A 545 2.01 0.53 16.70
CA GLU A 545 1.63 1.74 15.98
C GLU A 545 2.85 2.65 15.72
N HIS A 546 3.74 2.84 16.71
CA HIS A 546 4.97 3.62 16.49
C HIS A 546 5.89 2.98 15.44
N ALA A 547 6.06 1.66 15.49
CA ALA A 547 6.84 0.93 14.48
C ALA A 547 6.19 1.04 13.08
N THR A 548 4.86 0.99 13.02
CA THR A 548 4.08 1.18 11.80
C THR A 548 4.26 2.58 11.22
N LYS A 549 4.12 3.63 12.04
CA LYS A 549 4.34 5.03 11.65
C LYS A 549 5.76 5.25 11.12
N HIS A 550 6.78 4.69 11.77
CA HIS A 550 8.17 4.79 11.33
C HIS A 550 8.39 4.16 9.96
N HIS A 551 7.93 2.92 9.78
CA HIS A 551 7.98 2.23 8.49
C HIS A 551 7.28 3.04 7.38
N ASP A 552 6.04 3.46 7.62
CA ASP A 552 5.23 4.14 6.60
C ASP A 552 5.80 5.51 6.24
N PHE A 553 6.35 6.23 7.23
CA PHE A 553 7.09 7.45 6.99
C PHE A 553 8.30 7.21 6.08
N LEU A 554 9.14 6.23 6.39
CA LEU A 554 10.33 5.91 5.60
C LEU A 554 9.99 5.42 4.18
N ILE A 555 8.95 4.60 4.03
CA ILE A 555 8.43 4.20 2.70
C ILE A 555 8.00 5.43 1.91
N ARG A 556 7.22 6.33 2.53
CA ARG A 556 6.74 7.55 1.88
C ARG A 556 7.87 8.46 1.42
N MET A 557 8.94 8.55 2.20
CA MET A 557 10.12 9.34 1.85
C MET A 557 11.09 8.60 0.91
N GLY A 558 10.79 7.35 0.53
CA GLY A 558 11.59 6.55 -0.41
C GLY A 558 12.80 5.83 0.20
N ALA A 559 12.98 5.90 1.53
CA ALA A 559 14.05 5.24 2.26
C ALA A 559 13.78 3.73 2.49
N ARG A 560 13.57 2.99 1.41
CA ARG A 560 13.06 1.61 1.43
C ARG A 560 13.88 0.63 2.28
N ARG A 561 15.21 0.73 2.26
CA ARG A 561 16.09 -0.12 3.09
C ARG A 561 15.88 0.15 4.57
N ARG A 562 15.95 1.41 4.99
CA ARG A 562 15.74 1.80 6.39
C ARG A 562 14.33 1.44 6.87
N ALA A 563 13.33 1.61 6.01
CA ALA A 563 11.96 1.21 6.30
C ALA A 563 11.86 -0.28 6.63
N PHE A 564 12.56 -1.13 5.85
CA PHE A 564 12.58 -2.56 6.09
C PHE A 564 13.29 -2.93 7.39
N ASP A 565 14.42 -2.31 7.71
CA ASP A 565 15.09 -2.51 8.99
C ASP A 565 14.18 -2.15 10.17
N ALA A 566 13.40 -1.07 10.04
CA ALA A 566 12.42 -0.64 11.05
C ALA A 566 11.27 -1.65 11.18
N LEU A 567 10.76 -2.17 10.06
CA LEU A 567 9.73 -3.20 10.04
C LEU A 567 10.19 -4.51 10.69
N GLU A 568 11.41 -4.97 10.41
CA GLU A 568 11.97 -6.18 11.03
C GLU A 568 12.22 -6.00 12.53
N ARG A 569 12.66 -4.81 12.98
CA ARG A 569 12.71 -4.49 14.42
C ARG A 569 11.32 -4.53 15.04
N GLY A 570 10.33 -3.90 14.40
CA GLY A 570 8.94 -3.90 14.83
C GLY A 570 8.38 -5.32 14.97
N LEU A 571 8.54 -6.18 13.97
CA LEU A 571 8.04 -7.56 14.00
C LEU A 571 8.73 -8.44 15.05
N ARG A 572 10.02 -8.21 15.33
CA ARG A 572 10.70 -8.92 16.42
C ARG A 572 10.13 -8.55 17.79
N ARG A 573 9.77 -7.27 17.98
CA ARG A 573 9.22 -6.77 19.23
C ARG A 573 7.73 -7.07 19.38
N PHE A 574 6.97 -6.98 18.30
CA PHE A 574 5.51 -7.15 18.26
C PHE A 574 5.12 -8.24 17.25
N PRO A 575 5.48 -9.51 17.49
CA PRO A 575 5.25 -10.61 16.55
C PRO A 575 3.77 -10.93 16.32
N ALA A 576 2.87 -10.41 17.15
CA ALA A 576 1.43 -10.55 16.99
C ALA A 576 0.78 -9.38 16.23
N SER A 577 1.52 -8.35 15.82
CA SER A 577 0.94 -7.14 15.23
C SER A 577 0.38 -7.36 13.82
N TRP A 578 -0.93 -7.13 13.69
CA TRP A 578 -1.62 -7.19 12.40
C TRP A 578 -1.10 -6.15 11.42
N GLY A 579 -0.90 -4.90 11.90
CA GLY A 579 -0.45 -3.78 11.08
C GLY A 579 0.93 -4.03 10.48
N LEU A 580 1.88 -4.53 11.27
CA LEU A 580 3.23 -4.85 10.82
C LEU A 580 3.25 -6.03 9.85
N HIS A 581 2.49 -7.10 10.14
CA HIS A 581 2.40 -8.23 9.20
C HIS A 581 1.74 -7.83 7.88
N GLY A 582 0.80 -6.89 7.86
CA GLY A 582 0.25 -6.33 6.62
C GLY A 582 1.34 -5.75 5.71
N ARG A 583 2.21 -4.91 6.27
CA ARG A 583 3.33 -4.28 5.56
C ARG A 583 4.40 -5.29 5.15
N PHE A 584 4.66 -6.28 6.00
CA PHE A 584 5.61 -7.34 5.67
C PHE A 584 5.15 -8.20 4.51
N ARG A 585 3.86 -8.58 4.47
CA ARG A 585 3.29 -9.28 3.30
C ARG A 585 3.41 -8.45 2.03
N GLU A 586 3.04 -7.18 2.07
CA GLU A 586 3.17 -6.28 0.92
C GLU A 586 4.62 -6.19 0.44
N ARG A 587 5.57 -6.05 1.36
CA ARG A 587 7.00 -6.04 1.06
C ARG A 587 7.46 -7.34 0.41
N LEU A 588 7.07 -8.50 0.95
CA LEU A 588 7.44 -9.80 0.40
C LEU A 588 6.82 -10.02 -0.97
N LEU A 589 5.55 -9.66 -1.16
CA LEU A 589 4.89 -9.69 -2.47
C LEU A 589 5.64 -8.84 -3.49
N TYR A 590 6.02 -7.62 -3.13
CA TYR A 590 6.76 -6.71 -4.00
C TYR A 590 8.18 -7.21 -4.32
N THR A 591 8.89 -7.76 -3.33
CA THR A 591 10.32 -8.10 -3.50
C THR A 591 10.58 -9.54 -3.93
N ARG A 592 9.73 -10.49 -3.53
CA ARG A 592 9.92 -11.94 -3.75
C ARG A 592 8.71 -12.62 -4.40
N GLY A 593 7.64 -11.87 -4.69
CA GLY A 593 6.43 -12.44 -5.28
C GLY A 593 5.66 -13.36 -4.34
N VAL A 594 4.71 -14.11 -4.91
CA VAL A 594 3.84 -15.02 -4.16
C VAL A 594 4.64 -16.18 -3.57
N ASP A 595 5.56 -16.77 -4.32
CA ASP A 595 6.34 -17.91 -3.84
C ASP A 595 7.23 -17.54 -2.65
N GLY A 596 7.93 -16.41 -2.72
CA GLY A 596 8.73 -15.94 -1.59
C GLY A 596 7.90 -15.49 -0.39
N LEU A 597 6.66 -15.02 -0.59
CA LEU A 597 5.73 -14.78 0.51
C LEU A 597 5.42 -16.08 1.26
N LEU A 598 5.01 -17.13 0.52
CA LEU A 598 4.63 -18.42 1.10
C LEU A 598 5.83 -19.07 1.79
N GLU A 599 6.99 -19.07 1.14
CA GLU A 599 8.23 -19.65 1.66
C GLU A 599 8.63 -19.00 3.00
N VAL A 600 8.69 -17.66 3.05
CA VAL A 600 9.14 -16.95 4.25
C VAL A 600 8.19 -17.18 5.42
N TYR A 601 6.89 -17.19 5.19
CA TYR A 601 5.92 -17.44 6.26
C TYR A 601 5.88 -18.90 6.72
N ALA A 602 6.03 -19.86 5.81
CA ALA A 602 6.17 -21.27 6.18
C ALA A 602 7.41 -21.50 7.04
N GLN A 603 8.56 -20.96 6.65
CA GLN A 603 9.80 -21.03 7.43
C GLN A 603 9.63 -20.44 8.84
N ARG A 604 8.89 -19.35 8.99
CA ARG A 604 8.59 -18.75 10.30
C ARG A 604 7.67 -19.62 11.14
N ALA A 605 6.65 -20.23 10.54
CA ALA A 605 5.71 -21.10 11.24
C ALA A 605 6.33 -22.43 11.69
N ASP A 606 7.39 -22.88 11.00
CA ASP A 606 8.14 -24.10 11.26
C ASP A 606 9.40 -23.88 12.11
N ALA A 607 9.76 -22.63 12.40
CA ALA A 607 10.95 -22.29 13.18
C ALA A 607 10.86 -22.86 14.62
N PRO A 608 11.99 -23.28 15.22
CA PRO A 608 12.01 -23.68 16.63
C PRO A 608 11.50 -22.55 17.53
N GLY A 609 10.49 -22.84 18.35
CA GLY A 609 9.84 -21.84 19.20
C GLY A 609 8.78 -20.98 18.51
N ALA A 610 8.37 -21.33 17.29
CA ALA A 610 7.26 -20.66 16.59
C ALA A 610 5.98 -20.69 17.43
N THR A 611 5.30 -19.54 17.48
CA THR A 611 4.10 -19.34 18.29
C THR A 611 2.83 -19.78 17.55
N ALA A 612 1.67 -19.69 18.22
CA ALA A 612 0.38 -19.80 17.55
C ALA A 612 0.20 -18.69 16.49
N SER A 613 0.63 -17.46 16.81
CA SER A 613 0.57 -16.32 15.89
C SER A 613 1.41 -16.54 14.62
N ASP A 614 2.60 -17.16 14.71
CA ASP A 614 3.42 -17.44 13.53
C ASP A 614 2.71 -18.40 12.56
N ALA A 615 2.06 -19.46 13.08
CA ALA A 615 1.23 -20.35 12.26
C ALA A 615 0.01 -19.61 11.71
N TRP A 616 -0.66 -18.79 12.52
CA TRP A 616 -1.82 -18.02 12.09
C TRP A 616 -1.48 -17.10 10.90
N TYR A 617 -0.39 -16.34 11.01
CA TYR A 617 0.04 -15.45 9.94
C TYR A 617 0.54 -16.19 8.70
N ALA A 618 1.08 -17.40 8.83
CA ALA A 618 1.36 -18.26 7.69
C ALA A 618 0.08 -18.72 6.98
N GLY A 619 -0.96 -19.06 7.74
CA GLY A 619 -2.29 -19.35 7.18
C GLY A 619 -2.87 -18.16 6.41
N PHE A 620 -2.77 -16.96 7.00
CA PHE A 620 -3.21 -15.74 6.33
C PHE A 620 -2.38 -15.41 5.07
N ALA A 621 -1.06 -15.61 5.11
CA ALA A 621 -0.21 -15.43 3.93
C ALA A 621 -0.54 -16.43 2.81
N ALA A 622 -0.87 -17.68 3.17
CA ALA A 622 -1.31 -18.70 2.23
C ALA A 622 -2.68 -18.39 1.60
N LEU A 623 -3.63 -17.84 2.37
CA LEU A 623 -4.90 -17.32 1.87
C LEU A 623 -4.67 -16.25 0.79
N VAL A 624 -3.85 -15.24 1.10
CA VAL A 624 -3.47 -14.17 0.15
C VAL A 624 -2.76 -14.75 -1.08
N GLY A 625 -1.90 -15.75 -0.88
CA GLY A 625 -1.25 -16.48 -1.97
C GLY A 625 -2.28 -17.12 -2.91
N GLY A 626 -3.29 -17.79 -2.37
CA GLY A 626 -4.40 -18.38 -3.13
C GLY A 626 -5.16 -17.34 -3.96
N GLU A 627 -5.43 -16.16 -3.40
CA GLU A 627 -6.08 -15.06 -4.11
C GLU A 627 -5.26 -14.55 -5.30
N PHE A 628 -3.94 -14.36 -5.12
CA PHE A 628 -3.05 -13.97 -6.22
C PHE A 628 -2.97 -15.04 -7.31
N ARG A 629 -2.92 -16.33 -6.93
CA ARG A 629 -2.94 -17.44 -7.89
C ARG A 629 -4.27 -17.48 -8.66
N ARG A 630 -5.40 -17.22 -7.99
CA ARG A 630 -6.72 -17.07 -8.64
C ARG A 630 -6.73 -15.92 -9.65
N ARG A 631 -6.22 -14.73 -9.31
CA ARG A 631 -6.10 -13.59 -10.26
C ARG A 631 -5.28 -13.93 -11.51
N ARG A 632 -4.34 -14.86 -11.39
CA ARG A 632 -3.43 -15.27 -12.46
C ARG A 632 -3.95 -16.49 -13.23
N SER A 633 -5.18 -16.94 -12.97
CA SER A 633 -5.76 -18.16 -13.56
C SER A 633 -4.89 -19.40 -13.34
N GLN A 634 -4.33 -19.55 -12.14
CA GLN A 634 -3.50 -20.68 -11.71
C GLN A 634 -4.26 -21.55 -10.70
N PRO A 635 -5.23 -22.38 -11.14
CA PRO A 635 -6.19 -23.02 -10.25
C PRO A 635 -5.56 -24.07 -9.33
N ASP A 636 -4.61 -24.86 -9.82
CA ASP A 636 -3.98 -25.93 -9.01
C ASP A 636 -3.12 -25.32 -7.89
N GLU A 637 -2.34 -24.28 -8.20
CA GLU A 637 -1.55 -23.54 -7.23
C GLU A 637 -2.44 -22.75 -6.25
N ALA A 638 -3.59 -22.24 -6.71
CA ALA A 638 -4.56 -21.59 -5.84
C ALA A 638 -5.16 -22.56 -4.83
N LEU A 639 -5.60 -23.75 -5.28
CA LEU A 639 -6.12 -24.80 -4.41
C LEU A 639 -5.07 -25.29 -3.41
N ALA A 640 -3.82 -25.46 -3.86
CA ALA A 640 -2.71 -25.83 -2.97
C ALA A 640 -2.46 -24.76 -1.90
N ALA A 641 -2.46 -23.48 -2.26
CA ALA A 641 -2.27 -22.38 -1.31
C ALA A 641 -3.43 -22.28 -0.30
N TYR A 642 -4.69 -22.40 -0.74
CA TYR A 642 -5.83 -22.44 0.19
C TYR A 642 -5.78 -23.67 1.12
N GLY A 643 -5.37 -24.84 0.61
CA GLY A 643 -5.16 -26.02 1.43
C GLY A 643 -4.07 -25.82 2.50
N ALA A 644 -2.95 -25.19 2.14
CA ALA A 644 -1.91 -24.81 3.09
C ALA A 644 -2.43 -23.80 4.13
N ALA A 645 -3.30 -22.87 3.73
CA ALA A 645 -3.93 -21.91 4.65
C ALA A 645 -4.73 -22.64 5.74
N LEU A 646 -5.55 -23.62 5.36
CA LEU A 646 -6.32 -24.44 6.31
C LEU A 646 -5.41 -25.18 7.30
N ALA A 647 -4.36 -25.83 6.80
CA ALA A 647 -3.41 -26.56 7.65
C ALA A 647 -2.70 -25.65 8.67
N HIS A 648 -2.30 -24.44 8.24
CA HIS A 648 -1.68 -23.47 9.14
C HIS A 648 -2.66 -22.89 10.18
N PHE A 649 -3.92 -22.64 9.81
CA PHE A 649 -4.94 -22.22 10.76
C PHE A 649 -5.22 -23.31 11.80
N GLU A 650 -5.30 -24.59 11.39
CA GLU A 650 -5.42 -25.72 12.31
C GLU A 650 -4.21 -25.82 13.26
N ALA A 651 -2.99 -25.65 12.74
CA ALA A 651 -1.77 -25.63 13.54
C ALA A 651 -1.76 -24.48 14.57
N SER A 652 -2.28 -23.30 14.20
CA SER A 652 -2.46 -22.17 15.13
C SER A 652 -3.39 -22.54 16.28
N VAL A 653 -4.54 -23.14 15.98
CA VAL A 653 -5.53 -23.53 17.00
C VAL A 653 -4.97 -24.61 17.93
N LEU A 654 -4.23 -25.58 17.40
CA LEU A 654 -3.57 -26.60 18.21
C LEU A 654 -2.53 -26.02 19.18
N ARG A 655 -1.82 -24.95 18.78
CA ARG A 655 -0.85 -24.25 19.63
C ARG A 655 -1.51 -23.34 20.66
N SER A 656 -2.64 -22.72 20.32
CA SER A 656 -3.43 -21.92 21.24
C SER A 656 -4.89 -21.82 20.81
N GLU A 657 -5.78 -22.33 21.66
CA GLU A 657 -7.23 -22.28 21.45
C GLU A 657 -7.76 -20.85 21.35
N SER A 658 -7.07 -19.87 21.93
CA SER A 658 -7.43 -18.44 21.83
C SER A 658 -7.48 -17.93 20.38
N THR A 659 -6.77 -18.58 19.46
CA THR A 659 -6.77 -18.22 18.03
C THR A 659 -7.94 -18.81 17.25
N LYS A 660 -8.72 -19.74 17.84
CA LYS A 660 -9.77 -20.51 17.18
C LYS A 660 -10.78 -19.65 16.45
N ASP A 661 -11.32 -18.64 17.13
CA ASP A 661 -12.40 -17.83 16.56
C ASP A 661 -11.97 -17.13 15.25
N SER A 662 -10.76 -16.55 15.27
CA SER A 662 -10.19 -15.86 14.12
C SER A 662 -9.68 -16.84 13.05
N ALA A 663 -9.04 -17.94 13.45
CA ALA A 663 -8.59 -18.99 12.53
C ALA A 663 -9.78 -19.61 11.77
N ASP A 664 -10.90 -19.87 12.44
CA ASP A 664 -12.10 -20.41 11.81
C ASP A 664 -12.74 -19.43 10.81
N HIS A 665 -12.69 -18.13 11.10
CA HIS A 665 -13.12 -17.09 10.17
C HIS A 665 -12.34 -17.13 8.86
N TYR A 666 -11.01 -17.09 8.91
CA TYR A 666 -10.19 -17.10 7.69
C TYR A 666 -10.11 -18.47 7.02
N ALA A 667 -10.26 -19.58 7.76
CA ALA A 667 -10.43 -20.91 7.19
C ALA A 667 -11.74 -21.03 6.38
N ALA A 668 -12.84 -20.46 6.87
CA ALA A 668 -14.08 -20.37 6.11
C ALA A 668 -13.88 -19.56 4.80
N MET A 669 -13.18 -18.42 4.86
CA MET A 669 -12.85 -17.66 3.66
C MET A 669 -11.98 -18.46 2.67
N ALA A 670 -11.01 -19.24 3.14
CA ALA A 670 -10.21 -20.11 2.28
C ALA A 670 -11.07 -21.17 1.56
N LEU A 671 -12.03 -21.79 2.27
CA LEU A 671 -12.99 -22.73 1.67
C LEU A 671 -13.87 -22.06 0.61
N ALA A 672 -14.35 -20.84 0.87
CA ALA A 672 -15.09 -20.05 -0.12
C ALA A 672 -14.23 -19.70 -1.35
N GLY A 673 -12.94 -19.38 -1.15
CA GLY A 673 -11.96 -19.17 -2.21
C GLY A 673 -11.77 -20.42 -3.07
N MET A 674 -11.61 -21.59 -2.45
CA MET A 674 -11.56 -22.89 -3.15
C MET A 674 -12.84 -23.15 -3.93
N ALA A 675 -14.01 -22.86 -3.35
CA ALA A 675 -15.29 -23.03 -4.04
C ALA A 675 -15.35 -22.19 -5.32
N ARG A 676 -14.82 -20.96 -5.27
CA ARG A 676 -14.76 -20.09 -6.44
C ARG A 676 -13.83 -20.64 -7.52
N VAL A 677 -12.65 -21.16 -7.15
CA VAL A 677 -11.76 -21.84 -8.11
C VAL A 677 -12.46 -23.03 -8.77
N GLN A 678 -13.19 -23.85 -8.00
CA GLN A 678 -13.92 -25.01 -8.53
C GLN A 678 -15.06 -24.60 -9.46
N LEU A 679 -15.78 -23.53 -9.13
CA LEU A 679 -16.79 -22.96 -10.03
C LEU A 679 -16.16 -22.50 -11.35
N ASP A 680 -15.03 -21.80 -11.29
CA ASP A 680 -14.30 -21.31 -12.47
C ASP A 680 -13.77 -22.48 -13.32
N GLN A 681 -13.50 -23.65 -12.73
CA GLN A 681 -13.15 -24.90 -13.41
C GLN A 681 -14.36 -25.72 -13.92
N GLY A 682 -15.58 -25.19 -13.81
CA GLY A 682 -16.80 -25.88 -14.26
C GLY A 682 -17.23 -27.04 -13.36
N GLN A 683 -16.86 -27.02 -12.08
CA GLN A 683 -17.18 -28.03 -11.06
C GLN A 683 -18.17 -27.50 -10.02
N PRO A 684 -19.42 -27.13 -10.39
CA PRO A 684 -20.37 -26.47 -9.48
C PRO A 684 -20.78 -27.35 -8.30
N LYS A 685 -20.79 -28.68 -8.45
CA LYS A 685 -21.08 -29.60 -7.35
C LYS A 685 -20.01 -29.52 -6.25
N LEU A 686 -18.74 -29.59 -6.63
CA LEU A 686 -17.63 -29.47 -5.69
C LEU A 686 -17.56 -28.07 -5.06
N ALA A 687 -17.87 -27.02 -5.84
CA ALA A 687 -18.00 -25.67 -5.31
C ALA A 687 -19.08 -25.58 -4.21
N ALA A 688 -20.24 -26.23 -4.40
CA ALA A 688 -21.31 -26.24 -3.40
C ALA A 688 -20.91 -26.96 -2.10
N GLU A 689 -20.20 -28.09 -2.18
CA GLU A 689 -19.69 -28.79 -0.98
C GLU A 689 -18.72 -27.91 -0.18
N LEU A 690 -17.81 -27.21 -0.86
CA LEU A 690 -16.86 -26.29 -0.23
C LEU A 690 -17.56 -25.09 0.42
N LEU A 691 -18.62 -24.56 -0.20
CA LEU A 691 -19.44 -23.49 0.39
C LEU A 691 -20.18 -23.97 1.64
N LEU A 692 -20.75 -25.18 1.62
CA LEU A 692 -21.39 -25.75 2.81
C LEU A 692 -20.39 -25.93 3.95
N ALA A 693 -19.18 -26.43 3.66
CA ALA A 693 -18.11 -26.53 4.63
C ALA A 693 -17.68 -25.16 5.16
N SER A 694 -17.62 -24.13 4.30
CA SER A 694 -17.34 -22.74 4.71
C SER A 694 -18.40 -22.22 5.69
N PHE A 695 -19.69 -22.41 5.38
CA PHE A 695 -20.79 -21.93 6.21
C PHE A 695 -20.86 -22.66 7.56
N GLU A 696 -20.56 -23.95 7.57
CA GLU A 696 -20.47 -24.75 8.80
C GLU A 696 -19.27 -24.32 9.66
N ARG A 697 -18.11 -24.03 9.04
CA ARG A 697 -16.89 -23.66 9.75
C ARG A 697 -17.04 -22.37 10.54
N LYS A 698 -17.57 -21.31 9.91
CA LYS A 698 -17.84 -20.02 10.56
C LYS A 698 -18.96 -19.27 9.83
N PRO A 699 -20.22 -19.39 10.28
CA PRO A 699 -21.37 -18.72 9.65
C PRO A 699 -21.18 -17.21 9.51
N ALA A 700 -20.61 -16.55 10.53
CA ALA A 700 -20.37 -15.11 10.55
C ALA A 700 -19.34 -14.62 9.48
N ALA A 701 -18.63 -15.53 8.81
CA ALA A 701 -17.72 -15.21 7.71
C ALA A 701 -18.39 -15.28 6.32
N ALA A 702 -19.66 -15.69 6.23
CA ALA A 702 -20.29 -16.03 4.95
C ALA A 702 -20.36 -14.85 3.95
N ASN A 703 -20.53 -13.62 4.44
CA ASN A 703 -20.50 -12.38 3.64
C ASN A 703 -19.15 -11.65 3.69
N ALA A 704 -18.14 -12.19 4.37
CA ALA A 704 -16.82 -11.59 4.42
C ALA A 704 -16.23 -11.55 3.00
N LEU A 705 -15.71 -10.37 2.61
CA LEU A 705 -15.09 -10.17 1.32
C LEU A 705 -13.64 -10.63 1.36
N ASP A 706 -13.27 -11.47 0.40
CA ASP A 706 -11.88 -11.81 0.12
C ASP A 706 -11.13 -10.63 -0.52
N GLY A 707 -9.83 -10.77 -0.74
CA GLY A 707 -9.01 -9.77 -1.42
C GLY A 707 -9.40 -9.51 -2.88
N LEU A 708 -10.48 -10.12 -3.38
CA LEU A 708 -11.02 -10.04 -4.73
C LEU A 708 -12.47 -9.52 -4.73
N ASN A 709 -12.92 -8.99 -3.58
CA ASN A 709 -14.28 -8.51 -3.36
C ASN A 709 -15.37 -9.57 -3.60
N ALA A 710 -15.06 -10.85 -3.36
CA ALA A 710 -16.01 -11.94 -3.39
C ALA A 710 -16.21 -12.53 -1.99
N SER A 711 -17.42 -12.95 -1.68
CA SER A 711 -17.76 -13.72 -0.48
C SER A 711 -18.24 -15.13 -0.82
N GLY A 712 -18.37 -15.96 0.23
CA GLY A 712 -19.02 -17.27 0.11
C GLY A 712 -20.45 -17.15 -0.41
N VAL A 713 -21.21 -16.17 0.06
CA VAL A 713 -22.59 -15.94 -0.37
C VAL A 713 -22.68 -15.45 -1.82
N THR A 714 -21.82 -14.51 -2.23
CA THR A 714 -21.80 -14.09 -3.65
C THR A 714 -21.43 -15.26 -4.56
N THR A 715 -20.53 -16.15 -4.11
CA THR A 715 -20.16 -17.34 -4.88
C THR A 715 -21.30 -18.36 -4.92
N ALA A 716 -22.01 -18.59 -3.81
CA ALA A 716 -23.20 -19.44 -3.77
C ALA A 716 -24.29 -19.00 -4.76
N SER A 717 -24.49 -17.67 -4.91
CA SER A 717 -25.45 -17.12 -5.86
C SER A 717 -25.11 -17.42 -7.33
N LEU A 718 -23.84 -17.68 -7.63
CA LEU A 718 -23.39 -18.09 -8.97
C LEU A 718 -23.40 -19.62 -9.16
N VAL A 719 -23.16 -20.38 -8.08
CA VAL A 719 -23.19 -21.85 -8.10
C VAL A 719 -24.61 -22.38 -8.29
N LEU A 720 -25.61 -21.77 -7.62
CA LEU A 720 -26.99 -22.24 -7.64
C LEU A 720 -27.58 -22.37 -9.05
N PRO A 721 -27.54 -21.34 -9.93
CA PRO A 721 -28.03 -21.47 -11.31
C PRO A 721 -27.30 -22.56 -12.10
N LYS A 722 -25.98 -22.75 -11.89
CA LYS A 722 -25.19 -23.79 -12.57
C LYS A 722 -25.58 -25.20 -12.17
N LEU A 723 -25.89 -25.42 -10.90
CA LEU A 723 -26.41 -26.72 -10.44
C LEU A 723 -27.80 -27.00 -11.02
N GLN A 724 -28.66 -25.98 -11.09
CA GLN A 724 -30.00 -26.10 -11.69
C GLN A 724 -29.92 -26.42 -13.18
N GLU A 725 -29.06 -25.73 -13.94
CA GLU A 725 -28.76 -26.03 -15.35
C GLU A 725 -28.29 -27.47 -15.54
N ASN A 726 -27.51 -28.00 -14.59
CA ASN A 726 -27.00 -29.38 -14.62
C ASN A 726 -28.00 -30.43 -14.09
N GLY A 727 -29.16 -30.02 -13.58
CA GLY A 727 -30.18 -30.92 -13.03
C GLY A 727 -29.82 -31.57 -11.68
N ASP A 728 -28.84 -31.03 -10.93
CA ASP A 728 -28.42 -31.57 -9.62
C ASP A 728 -29.27 -30.99 -8.48
N GLN A 729 -30.55 -31.35 -8.45
CA GLN A 729 -31.53 -30.80 -7.50
C GLN A 729 -31.17 -31.09 -6.03
N GLU A 730 -30.58 -32.25 -5.75
CA GLU A 730 -30.14 -32.62 -4.39
C GLU A 730 -29.12 -31.62 -3.84
N THR A 731 -28.12 -31.25 -4.66
CA THR A 731 -27.10 -30.29 -4.24
C THR A 731 -27.67 -28.87 -4.14
N VAL A 732 -28.61 -28.50 -5.02
CA VAL A 732 -29.36 -27.22 -4.94
C VAL A 732 -30.09 -27.11 -3.61
N ASP A 733 -30.86 -28.13 -3.23
CA ASP A 733 -31.65 -28.13 -1.99
C ASP A 733 -30.74 -28.02 -0.75
N ARG A 734 -29.61 -28.72 -0.75
CA ARG A 734 -28.62 -28.65 0.33
C ARG A 734 -27.99 -27.27 0.46
N LEU A 735 -27.55 -26.66 -0.65
CA LEU A 735 -26.96 -25.33 -0.65
C LEU A 735 -27.98 -24.26 -0.23
N GLN A 736 -29.22 -24.37 -0.72
CA GLN A 736 -30.31 -23.48 -0.33
C GLN A 736 -30.62 -23.58 1.16
N ALA A 737 -30.68 -24.79 1.73
CA ALA A 737 -30.84 -24.98 3.17
C ALA A 737 -29.67 -24.38 3.97
N GLY A 738 -28.45 -24.40 3.43
CA GLY A 738 -27.30 -23.70 4.01
C GLY A 738 -27.50 -22.19 4.07
N LEU A 739 -27.97 -21.57 2.98
CA LEU A 739 -28.28 -20.14 2.94
C LEU A 739 -29.45 -19.76 3.85
N ASP A 740 -30.47 -20.61 3.95
CA ASP A 740 -31.60 -20.37 4.84
C ASP A 740 -31.17 -20.40 6.32
N ARG A 741 -30.27 -21.32 6.70
CA ARG A 741 -29.65 -21.30 8.05
C ARG A 741 -28.88 -20.01 8.33
N LEU A 742 -28.14 -19.47 7.34
CA LEU A 742 -27.46 -18.18 7.52
C LEU A 742 -28.48 -17.05 7.75
N ARG A 743 -29.59 -17.05 7.03
CA ARG A 743 -30.68 -16.07 7.21
C ARG A 743 -31.29 -16.14 8.60
N GLU A 744 -31.43 -17.34 9.17
CA GLU A 744 -31.92 -17.54 10.53
C GLU A 744 -30.95 -17.03 11.60
N ILE A 745 -29.64 -17.12 11.34
CA ILE A 745 -28.60 -16.60 12.24
C ILE A 745 -28.59 -15.06 12.20
N ASP A 746 -28.43 -14.49 11.02
CA ASP A 746 -28.45 -13.05 10.78
C ASP A 746 -28.73 -12.77 9.29
N PRO A 747 -29.87 -12.15 8.94
CA PRO A 747 -30.19 -11.77 7.57
C PRO A 747 -29.12 -10.91 6.87
N MET A 748 -28.33 -10.13 7.64
CA MET A 748 -27.25 -9.29 7.09
C MET A 748 -26.13 -10.13 6.45
N LEU A 749 -26.00 -11.42 6.81
CA LEU A 749 -25.06 -12.34 6.18
C LEU A 749 -25.41 -12.67 4.73
N LEU A 750 -26.62 -12.35 4.27
CA LEU A 750 -27.04 -12.54 2.88
C LEU A 750 -27.08 -11.24 2.08
N GLU A 751 -26.79 -10.10 2.71
CA GLU A 751 -26.77 -8.83 2.00
C GLU A 751 -25.63 -8.78 0.98
N LYS A 752 -25.96 -8.25 -0.19
CA LYS A 752 -24.95 -7.95 -1.20
C LYS A 752 -24.06 -6.80 -0.73
N PRO A 753 -22.78 -6.77 -1.12
CA PRO A 753 -21.92 -5.62 -0.87
C PRO A 753 -22.49 -4.35 -1.49
N ASP A 754 -22.19 -3.19 -0.90
CA ASP A 754 -22.75 -1.90 -1.37
C ASP A 754 -22.40 -1.59 -2.84
N PHE A 755 -21.26 -2.04 -3.34
CA PHE A 755 -20.88 -1.88 -4.75
C PHE A 755 -21.71 -2.74 -5.72
N GLU A 756 -22.38 -3.78 -5.23
CA GLU A 756 -23.33 -4.60 -6.01
C GLU A 756 -24.79 -4.14 -5.85
N LYS A 757 -25.08 -3.29 -4.86
CA LYS A 757 -26.41 -2.69 -4.70
C LYS A 757 -26.61 -1.69 -5.84
N VAL A 758 -27.74 -1.80 -6.54
CA VAL A 758 -28.12 -0.78 -7.53
C VAL A 758 -28.26 0.56 -6.78
N PRO A 759 -27.54 1.62 -7.16
CA PRO A 759 -27.60 2.89 -6.45
C PRO A 759 -29.06 3.39 -6.39
N ASP A 760 -29.57 3.76 -5.21
CA ASP A 760 -30.92 4.30 -5.08
C ASP A 760 -30.98 5.78 -5.50
N THR A 761 -30.60 6.03 -6.75
CA THR A 761 -30.59 7.36 -7.36
C THR A 761 -31.75 7.47 -8.34
N PRO A 762 -32.34 8.67 -8.52
CA PRO A 762 -33.35 8.90 -9.55
C PRO A 762 -32.91 8.49 -10.96
N ALA A 763 -31.60 8.54 -11.24
CA ALA A 763 -31.01 8.09 -12.50
C ALA A 763 -31.03 6.57 -12.67
N ALA A 764 -30.69 5.81 -11.62
CA ALA A 764 -30.74 4.35 -11.62
C ALA A 764 -32.19 3.81 -11.62
N GLN A 765 -33.10 4.43 -10.86
CA GLN A 765 -34.52 4.11 -10.86
C GLN A 765 -35.17 4.34 -12.24
N ASN A 766 -34.76 5.40 -12.95
CA ASN A 766 -35.20 5.67 -14.32
C ASN A 766 -34.60 4.69 -15.35
N ARG A 767 -33.39 4.16 -15.11
CA ARG A 767 -32.77 3.10 -15.92
C ARG A 767 -33.52 1.77 -15.77
N ASP A 768 -33.87 1.39 -14.55
CA ASP A 768 -34.63 0.17 -14.26
C ASP A 768 -36.08 0.27 -14.80
N ARG A 769 -36.75 1.43 -14.66
CA ARG A 769 -38.07 1.68 -15.29
C ARG A 769 -38.05 1.58 -16.81
N ARG A 770 -37.00 2.09 -17.49
CA ARG A 770 -36.87 2.00 -18.96
C ARG A 770 -36.52 0.59 -19.43
N GLY A 771 -35.81 -0.19 -18.61
CA GLY A 771 -35.53 -1.61 -18.87
C GLY A 771 -36.75 -2.50 -18.72
N ARG A 772 -37.64 -2.21 -17.75
CA ARG A 772 -38.89 -2.96 -17.53
C ARG A 772 -40.05 -2.58 -18.46
N GLN A 773 -39.96 -1.42 -19.14
CA GLN A 773 -40.95 -0.95 -20.10
C GLN A 773 -40.59 -1.27 -21.57
N ARG A 774 -39.48 -1.97 -21.85
CA ARG A 774 -39.06 -2.34 -23.21
C ARG A 774 -39.14 -3.82 -23.47
#